data_AF-A0A929HEJ3-F1
#
_entry.id   AF-A0A929HEJ3-F1
#
_cell.length_a   1.000
_cell.length_b   1.000
_cell.length_c   1.000
_cell.angle_alpha   90.00
_cell.angle_beta   90.00
_cell.angle_gamma   90.00
#
_symmetry.space_group_name_H-M   'P 1'
#
loop_
_entity.id
_entity.type
_entity.pdbx_description
1 polymer ?
#
loop_
_entity_poly.entity_id
_entity_poly.type
_entity_poly.pdbx_seq_one_letter_code
_entity_poly.pdbx_strand_id
1 'polypeptide(L)'
;MRIINKLTSRSVLGSLALVLIILGITWTSQNAFANQAEGAVKQASPIHPKIIFLDENGETVIESGNPVSTMITCGACHDTEFIENHSYHANMGLNEIVAPGDTPSERDWDISPGFFGKWNPLTYRYLSPQGDKVIDLGTPAWVGYYGARHIGGGPAVYARDGETFLTDLPVRAGDPETHVIDPDTGELIPWDWDESGIVEMNCFLCHIPDPDNNARIQSLKNGEFGWANTVTLLETGIVQSTVSGYVWNEDAFTEDGEVEQGYLNIQGPENDNCGLCHGLVHADIEDPLVLSGCSPDRWSTITTGQIISPQRLSASGMNLANKEELSRPWDVHAERLLSCTDCHYSVNNPLYYQESNALRPSHLTFDPRRLDIGEYLLRPLHQFARGDSAQGTIAPNLENTMRRCDSCHDTTQTHDWLPYQDRHMSALSCESCHIPKLYSSANEQHDWTVINLDGSAPTVCRGVEGGDVSEIGTLITGYAPILLPRDNADGTSSLSPHNLITTWYWVYGNPERPVRLADLEAAYFSDGEYHPGIMLRFDENENGVLSKDELRIDTPEKEKFVANRLTLLGLDSPHIVGEVQPYTVSHDVAARAWATKDCASCHSEESRVTAPIQIASYSPGGILPEFVKDSNITFNGDIYIADDGALYYKPASISQNIYVRGHDSVEWVDKFGVLMFVGVLLGVTAHGALRVYAALRGPKVVHETKEIYMYTVYERLWHWLQTIAIVLLLFTGMIIHKPDSFGMFGFSGVVIVHNILATILAVNAALSLFFHLASGEIQQYLPRPRGFFDQTITQTKFYLKGIFKGEDHPFEKTVKKKLNPLQQITYFGILNVLLPLQGITGIMIWGAQRWPVLAAKLGGLPLLAPFHTLVAWIFGSFIIMHVYLTTTGHTPMAGIQSMIMGWDEIEVHSHNQEE
;
A
#
# COMPACT_ATOMS: atom_id res chain seq x y z
N MET A 1 -46.90 -69.57 36.85
CA MET A 1 -46.32 -70.23 38.04
C MET A 1 -44.80 -70.13 37.95
N ARG A 2 -44.20 -69.36 38.88
CA ARG A 2 -42.82 -69.43 39.42
C ARG A 2 -41.57 -69.77 38.55
N ILE A 3 -40.67 -68.77 38.48
CA ILE A 3 -39.20 -68.77 38.76
C ILE A 3 -38.25 -69.62 37.87
N ILE A 4 -37.03 -69.06 37.67
CA ILE A 4 -35.80 -69.55 37.00
C ILE A 4 -35.69 -69.06 35.55
N ASN A 5 -34.64 -68.32 35.11
CA ASN A 5 -33.56 -67.54 35.78
C ASN A 5 -33.35 -66.22 34.98
N LYS A 6 -32.82 -65.10 35.50
CA LYS A 6 -31.50 -64.81 36.11
C LYS A 6 -30.27 -65.01 35.20
N LEU A 7 -30.16 -64.17 34.17
CA LEU A 7 -28.89 -63.56 33.76
C LEU A 7 -29.08 -62.04 33.83
N THR A 8 -28.36 -61.39 34.73
CA THR A 8 -28.56 -59.97 35.08
C THR A 8 -27.98 -59.05 34.02
N SER A 9 -28.75 -58.08 33.52
CA SER A 9 -28.26 -57.11 32.52
C SER A 9 -27.01 -56.33 32.97
N ARG A 10 -26.77 -56.20 34.29
CA ARG A 10 -25.54 -55.64 34.85
C ARG A 10 -24.25 -56.35 34.42
N SER A 11 -24.24 -57.67 34.20
CA SER A 11 -23.03 -58.34 33.71
C SER A 11 -22.82 -58.07 32.22
N VAL A 12 -23.88 -58.01 31.41
CA VAL A 12 -23.77 -57.69 29.97
C VAL A 12 -23.36 -56.23 29.75
N LEU A 13 -23.94 -55.28 30.51
CA LEU A 13 -23.52 -53.87 30.49
C LEU A 13 -22.10 -53.69 31.06
N GLY A 14 -21.72 -54.44 32.09
CA GLY A 14 -20.34 -54.45 32.59
C GLY A 14 -19.34 -54.98 31.56
N SER A 15 -19.66 -56.07 30.87
CA SER A 15 -18.85 -56.59 29.76
C SER A 15 -18.78 -55.63 28.58
N LEU A 16 -19.88 -54.98 28.19
CA LEU A 16 -19.87 -53.99 27.11
C LEU A 16 -19.06 -52.76 27.48
N ALA A 17 -19.20 -52.25 28.71
CA ALA A 17 -18.40 -51.13 29.22
C ALA A 17 -16.92 -51.50 29.28
N LEU A 18 -16.57 -52.71 29.73
CA LEU A 18 -15.18 -53.18 29.75
C LEU A 18 -14.62 -53.35 28.32
N VAL A 19 -15.41 -53.84 27.37
CA VAL A 19 -15.00 -53.93 25.96
C VAL A 19 -14.86 -52.55 25.32
N LEU A 20 -15.73 -51.59 25.64
CA LEU A 20 -15.61 -50.19 25.19
C LEU A 20 -14.43 -49.45 25.84
N ILE A 21 -14.12 -49.76 27.11
CA ILE A 21 -12.93 -49.24 27.80
C ILE A 21 -11.66 -49.89 27.24
N ILE A 22 -11.66 -51.20 26.95
CA ILE A 22 -10.51 -51.86 26.31
C ILE A 22 -10.32 -51.36 24.87
N LEU A 23 -11.40 -51.22 24.09
CA LEU A 23 -11.35 -50.62 22.74
C LEU A 23 -10.88 -49.17 22.80
N GLY A 24 -11.39 -48.39 23.75
CA GLY A 24 -10.97 -47.02 24.04
C GLY A 24 -9.49 -46.96 24.39
N ILE A 25 -9.00 -47.80 25.31
CA ILE A 25 -7.59 -47.89 25.68
C ILE A 25 -6.73 -48.33 24.50
N THR A 26 -7.16 -49.29 23.67
CA THR A 26 -6.42 -49.68 22.47
C THR A 26 -6.40 -48.61 21.39
N TRP A 27 -7.45 -47.79 21.29
CA TRP A 27 -7.51 -46.68 20.33
C TRP A 27 -6.70 -45.47 20.82
N THR A 28 -6.76 -45.15 22.12
CA THR A 28 -5.88 -44.14 22.73
C THR A 28 -4.44 -44.61 22.78
N SER A 29 -4.14 -45.90 22.93
CA SER A 29 -2.77 -46.42 22.85
C SER A 29 -2.28 -46.46 21.41
N GLN A 30 -3.13 -46.81 20.42
CA GLN A 30 -2.74 -46.70 19.01
C GLN A 30 -2.50 -45.23 18.61
N ASN A 31 -3.30 -44.28 19.08
CA ASN A 31 -3.02 -42.86 18.86
C ASN A 31 -1.83 -42.35 19.69
N ALA A 32 -1.61 -42.81 20.92
CA ALA A 32 -0.45 -42.40 21.73
C ALA A 32 0.88 -42.99 21.23
N PHE A 33 0.87 -44.21 20.67
CA PHE A 33 2.03 -44.81 20.00
C PHE A 33 2.17 -44.37 18.53
N ALA A 34 1.10 -43.86 17.88
CA ALA A 34 1.21 -43.18 16.58
C ALA A 34 1.66 -41.71 16.72
N ASN A 35 1.37 -41.05 17.85
CA ASN A 35 1.96 -39.77 18.24
C ASN A 35 3.32 -39.94 18.94
N GLN A 36 3.81 -41.18 19.05
CA GLN A 36 5.24 -41.51 19.10
C GLN A 36 5.73 -42.05 17.74
N ALA A 37 5.17 -41.53 16.65
CA ALA A 37 6.02 -41.29 15.49
C ALA A 37 7.17 -40.40 15.99
N GLU A 38 8.39 -40.94 15.94
CA GLU A 38 9.62 -40.19 16.15
C GLU A 38 9.48 -38.86 15.39
N GLY A 39 9.67 -37.73 16.09
CA GLY A 39 9.57 -36.42 15.47
C GLY A 39 10.43 -36.44 14.21
N ALA A 40 9.79 -36.24 13.06
CA ALA A 40 10.34 -36.66 11.77
C ALA A 40 11.78 -36.13 11.66
N VAL A 41 12.76 -37.05 11.65
CA VAL A 41 14.18 -36.70 11.68
C VAL A 41 14.40 -35.70 10.54
N LYS A 42 14.62 -34.41 10.87
CA LYS A 42 14.80 -33.33 9.90
C LYS A 42 15.97 -33.77 9.02
N GLN A 43 15.66 -34.24 7.82
CA GLN A 43 16.60 -35.06 7.06
C GLN A 43 17.70 -34.15 6.53
N ALA A 44 18.89 -34.25 7.12
CA ALA A 44 20.08 -33.51 6.69
C ALA A 44 20.23 -33.57 5.17
N SER A 45 20.60 -32.44 4.55
CA SER A 45 20.70 -32.31 3.10
C SER A 45 21.49 -33.48 2.50
N PRO A 46 20.94 -34.26 1.55
CA PRO A 46 21.58 -35.45 0.99
C PRO A 46 22.83 -35.15 0.13
N ILE A 47 23.24 -33.88 0.09
CA ILE A 47 24.38 -33.34 -0.65
C ILE A 47 25.51 -32.92 0.31
N HIS A 48 25.21 -32.66 1.60
CA HIS A 48 26.22 -32.17 2.54
C HIS A 48 27.06 -33.34 3.11
N PRO A 49 28.40 -33.31 2.99
CA PRO A 49 29.25 -34.24 3.72
C PRO A 49 29.26 -33.91 5.22
N LYS A 50 29.86 -34.79 6.02
CA LYS A 50 30.29 -34.42 7.38
C LYS A 50 31.26 -33.24 7.30
N ILE A 51 31.23 -32.37 8.31
CA ILE A 51 31.99 -31.11 8.33
C ILE A 51 33.05 -31.18 9.41
N ILE A 52 34.27 -30.75 9.12
CA ILE A 52 35.29 -30.45 10.13
C ILE A 52 35.16 -28.97 10.47
N PHE A 53 34.92 -28.65 11.74
CA PHE A 53 34.88 -27.26 12.19
C PHE A 53 36.30 -26.75 12.43
N LEU A 54 36.60 -25.60 11.82
CA LEU A 54 37.91 -24.95 11.83
C LEU A 54 37.80 -23.56 12.42
N ASP A 55 38.84 -23.13 13.14
CA ASP A 55 38.98 -21.74 13.59
C ASP A 55 39.56 -20.83 12.50
N GLU A 56 39.76 -19.54 12.83
CA GLU A 56 40.33 -18.52 11.93
C GLU A 56 41.76 -18.84 11.43
N ASN A 57 42.48 -19.74 12.11
CA ASN A 57 43.83 -20.17 11.73
C ASN A 57 43.80 -21.46 10.89
N GLY A 58 42.63 -22.07 10.71
CA GLY A 58 42.46 -23.36 10.05
C GLY A 58 42.85 -24.56 10.91
N GLU A 59 42.98 -24.39 12.23
CA GLU A 59 43.13 -25.50 13.18
C GLU A 59 41.74 -26.06 13.55
N THR A 60 41.65 -27.34 13.94
CA THR A 60 40.36 -27.91 14.33
C THR A 60 39.92 -27.32 15.68
N VAL A 61 38.64 -26.98 15.80
CA VAL A 61 38.13 -26.30 17.02
C VAL A 61 38.25 -27.15 18.28
N ILE A 62 38.37 -28.47 18.14
CA ILE A 62 38.63 -29.41 19.25
C ILE A 62 40.10 -29.36 19.72
N GLU A 63 41.05 -29.12 18.81
CA GLU A 63 42.47 -29.00 19.14
C GLU A 63 42.81 -27.60 19.69
N SER A 64 42.29 -26.55 19.07
CA SER A 64 42.59 -25.17 19.46
C SER A 64 41.72 -24.64 20.61
N GLY A 65 40.47 -25.11 20.71
CA GLY A 65 39.48 -24.59 21.66
C GLY A 65 38.89 -23.22 21.29
N ASN A 66 39.28 -22.66 20.14
CA ASN A 66 38.86 -21.34 19.65
C ASN A 66 37.42 -21.35 19.09
N PRO A 67 36.83 -20.16 18.79
CA PRO A 67 35.60 -20.07 18.02
C PRO A 67 35.71 -20.70 16.62
N VAL A 68 34.59 -21.16 16.07
CA VAL A 68 34.52 -21.62 14.67
C VAL A 68 34.50 -20.43 13.71
N SER A 69 35.42 -20.43 12.73
CA SER A 69 35.32 -19.58 11.54
C SER A 69 34.35 -20.24 10.57
N THR A 70 33.20 -19.61 10.33
CA THR A 70 32.26 -20.03 9.28
C THR A 70 32.86 -19.81 7.90
N MET A 71 33.71 -18.78 7.74
CA MET A 71 34.35 -18.46 6.47
C MET A 71 35.37 -19.52 6.04
N ILE A 72 36.14 -20.09 6.97
CA ILE A 72 37.10 -21.17 6.69
C ILE A 72 36.39 -22.54 6.69
N THR A 73 35.53 -22.82 7.67
CA THR A 73 34.78 -24.09 7.78
C THR A 73 33.93 -24.37 6.54
N CYS A 74 33.09 -23.41 6.13
CA CYS A 74 32.31 -23.54 4.90
C CYS A 74 33.17 -23.28 3.64
N GLY A 75 34.27 -22.54 3.79
CA GLY A 75 35.27 -22.26 2.75
C GLY A 75 35.91 -23.50 2.11
N ALA A 76 35.90 -24.63 2.82
CA ALA A 76 36.37 -25.91 2.31
C ALA A 76 35.54 -26.45 1.11
N CYS A 77 34.29 -26.01 0.95
CA CYS A 77 33.36 -26.45 -0.11
C CYS A 77 32.71 -25.29 -0.88
N HIS A 78 32.67 -24.09 -0.30
CA HIS A 78 32.03 -22.90 -0.86
C HIS A 78 33.05 -21.77 -0.99
N ASP A 79 32.88 -20.89 -1.98
CA ASP A 79 33.69 -19.68 -2.11
C ASP A 79 33.12 -18.59 -1.19
N THR A 80 33.40 -18.72 0.11
CA THR A 80 32.84 -17.88 1.17
C THR A 80 33.20 -16.40 1.00
N GLU A 81 34.44 -16.10 0.61
CA GLU A 81 34.89 -14.75 0.23
C GLU A 81 34.03 -14.15 -0.89
N PHE A 82 33.75 -14.91 -1.96
CA PHE A 82 32.83 -14.46 -3.01
C PHE A 82 31.41 -14.24 -2.47
N ILE A 83 30.90 -15.14 -1.63
CA ILE A 83 29.54 -15.05 -1.09
C ILE A 83 29.36 -13.78 -0.25
N GLU A 84 30.28 -13.49 0.67
CA GLU A 84 30.18 -12.32 1.55
C GLU A 84 30.29 -11.02 0.76
N ASN A 85 31.36 -10.88 -0.03
CA ASN A 85 31.65 -9.66 -0.79
C ASN A 85 30.57 -9.32 -1.83
N HIS A 86 29.76 -10.30 -2.23
CA HIS A 86 28.63 -10.06 -3.14
C HIS A 86 27.29 -9.92 -2.42
N SER A 87 27.17 -10.16 -1.11
CA SER A 87 25.89 -10.05 -0.40
C SER A 87 25.67 -8.66 0.23
N TYR A 88 24.56 -8.01 -0.12
CA TYR A 88 24.12 -6.81 0.59
C TYR A 88 23.71 -7.10 2.04
N HIS A 89 23.36 -8.35 2.35
CA HIS A 89 22.99 -8.75 3.73
C HIS A 89 24.20 -8.72 4.67
N ALA A 90 25.41 -8.97 4.14
CA ALA A 90 26.66 -8.75 4.86
C ALA A 90 27.09 -7.27 4.77
N ASN A 91 27.12 -6.69 3.56
CA ASN A 91 27.72 -5.37 3.33
C ASN A 91 26.95 -4.19 3.98
N MET A 92 25.62 -4.20 3.99
CA MET A 92 24.76 -3.16 4.60
C MET A 92 25.00 -1.71 4.12
N GLY A 93 25.66 -1.50 2.98
CA GLY A 93 26.02 -0.18 2.45
C GLY A 93 27.40 0.33 2.87
N LEU A 94 28.26 -0.53 3.43
CA LEU A 94 29.66 -0.21 3.75
C LEU A 94 30.43 0.27 2.51
N ASN A 95 30.22 -0.36 1.35
CA ASN A 95 30.89 0.04 0.10
C ASN A 95 30.19 1.22 -0.62
N GLU A 96 29.13 1.77 -0.01
CA GLU A 96 28.38 2.94 -0.48
C GLU A 96 28.64 4.17 0.42
N ILE A 97 29.68 4.13 1.27
CA ILE A 97 30.03 5.24 2.16
C ILE A 97 30.50 6.48 1.37
N VAL A 98 29.92 7.62 1.72
CA VAL A 98 30.19 8.95 1.18
C VAL A 98 30.44 9.95 2.33
N ALA A 99 30.74 11.20 2.00
CA ALA A 99 30.85 12.24 3.02
C ALA A 99 29.47 12.51 3.67
N PRO A 100 29.41 12.93 4.96
CA PRO A 100 28.15 13.26 5.62
C PRO A 100 27.35 14.29 4.84
N GLY A 101 26.10 13.99 4.52
CA GLY A 101 25.22 14.85 3.71
C GLY A 101 25.19 14.53 2.21
N ASP A 102 26.17 13.80 1.67
CA ASP A 102 26.21 13.45 0.23
C ASP A 102 25.34 12.20 -0.11
N THR A 103 24.43 11.79 0.78
CA THR A 103 23.54 10.64 0.58
C THR A 103 22.18 11.04 -0.04
N PRO A 104 21.45 10.11 -0.69
CA PRO A 104 20.11 10.37 -1.22
C PRO A 104 19.05 10.79 -0.19
N SER A 105 19.34 10.68 1.12
CA SER A 105 18.43 11.12 2.20
C SER A 105 18.34 12.63 2.35
N GLU A 106 19.35 13.37 1.85
CA GLU A 106 19.59 14.78 2.14
C GLU A 106 19.76 15.12 3.64
N ARG A 107 19.98 14.13 4.53
CA ARG A 107 20.35 14.40 5.93
C ARG A 107 21.83 14.73 6.03
N ASP A 108 22.15 15.88 6.62
CA ASP A 108 23.49 16.44 6.88
C ASP A 108 24.51 15.48 7.56
N TRP A 109 24.03 14.36 8.09
CA TRP A 109 24.75 13.42 8.94
C TRP A 109 24.78 11.98 8.42
N ASP A 110 23.93 11.62 7.46
CA ASP A 110 23.94 10.27 6.87
C ASP A 110 25.18 10.12 5.97
N ILE A 111 25.86 8.97 6.09
CA ILE A 111 27.09 8.63 5.35
C ILE A 111 26.92 7.46 4.37
N SER A 112 25.80 6.75 4.39
CA SER A 112 25.49 5.67 3.43
C SER A 112 23.98 5.65 3.15
N PRO A 113 23.53 5.22 1.95
CA PRO A 113 22.12 4.88 1.70
C PRO A 113 21.66 3.60 2.41
N GLY A 114 22.60 2.76 2.89
CA GLY A 114 22.36 1.48 3.54
C GLY A 114 22.27 1.55 5.08
N PHE A 115 21.94 0.42 5.71
CA PHE A 115 21.72 0.32 7.15
C PHE A 115 22.97 0.63 8.00
N PHE A 116 24.17 0.44 7.45
CA PHE A 116 25.42 0.89 8.04
C PHE A 116 25.77 2.31 7.55
N GLY A 117 25.28 3.33 8.26
CA GLY A 117 25.56 4.75 7.96
C GLY A 117 24.35 5.62 7.65
N LYS A 118 23.14 5.03 7.61
CA LYS A 118 21.87 5.75 7.53
C LYS A 118 21.20 5.87 8.90
N TRP A 119 20.73 7.06 9.24
CA TRP A 119 19.96 7.33 10.44
C TRP A 119 18.62 6.60 10.45
N ASN A 120 18.29 6.06 11.61
CA ASN A 120 17.03 5.38 11.87
C ASN A 120 16.37 6.00 13.11
N PRO A 121 15.36 6.86 12.95
CA PRO A 121 14.78 7.58 14.07
C PRO A 121 13.98 6.66 15.00
N LEU A 122 13.58 5.45 14.57
CA LEU A 122 12.89 4.49 15.45
C LEU A 122 13.79 3.88 16.52
N THR A 123 15.11 3.85 16.28
CA THR A 123 16.10 3.34 17.24
C THR A 123 16.87 4.45 17.94
N TYR A 124 16.86 5.67 17.39
CA TYR A 124 17.50 6.87 17.93
C TYR A 124 19.01 6.73 18.23
N ARG A 125 19.70 5.87 17.45
CA ARG A 125 21.15 5.66 17.54
C ARG A 125 21.85 5.98 16.22
N TYR A 126 22.77 6.92 16.27
CA TYR A 126 23.48 7.54 15.15
C TYR A 126 24.88 6.95 15.00
N LEU A 127 25.19 6.38 13.82
CA LEU A 127 26.55 5.96 13.48
C LEU A 127 27.41 7.20 13.18
N SER A 128 28.23 7.60 14.14
CA SER A 128 29.01 8.84 14.01
C SER A 128 30.06 8.73 12.90
N PRO A 129 30.16 9.73 12.00
CA PRO A 129 31.17 9.78 10.94
C PRO A 129 32.57 10.00 11.51
N GLN A 130 33.60 9.72 10.71
CA GLN A 130 34.97 9.94 11.13
C GLN A 130 35.23 11.45 11.33
N GLY A 131 35.83 11.79 12.47
CA GLY A 131 36.08 13.19 12.85
C GLY A 131 34.87 13.94 13.42
N ASP A 132 33.75 13.26 13.73
CA ASP A 132 32.69 13.88 14.52
C ASP A 132 33.21 14.25 15.92
N LYS A 133 32.71 15.36 16.47
CA LYS A 133 33.14 15.86 17.79
C LYS A 133 32.45 15.15 18.94
N VAL A 134 31.29 14.55 18.67
CA VAL A 134 30.37 14.02 19.66
C VAL A 134 29.89 12.66 19.14
N ILE A 135 30.56 11.59 19.58
CA ILE A 135 30.27 10.21 19.12
C ILE A 135 29.01 9.68 19.82
N ASP A 136 28.13 9.00 19.10
CA ASP A 136 27.03 8.18 19.64
C ASP A 136 27.35 6.69 19.46
N LEU A 137 27.21 6.16 18.24
CA LEU A 137 27.73 4.84 17.90
C LEU A 137 29.06 4.93 17.17
N GLY A 138 30.06 4.22 17.70
CA GLY A 138 31.18 3.71 16.92
C GLY A 138 30.82 2.41 16.19
N THR A 139 31.74 1.91 15.35
CA THR A 139 31.58 0.61 14.66
C THR A 139 31.37 -0.56 15.63
N PRO A 140 32.14 -0.72 16.75
CA PRO A 140 31.88 -1.78 17.72
C PRO A 140 30.47 -1.73 18.32
N ALA A 141 30.04 -0.53 18.73
CA ALA A 141 28.70 -0.33 19.30
C ALA A 141 27.58 -0.59 18.27
N TRP A 142 27.82 -0.28 16.99
CA TRP A 142 26.87 -0.63 15.92
C TRP A 142 26.74 -2.16 15.78
N VAL A 143 27.85 -2.91 15.83
CA VAL A 143 27.83 -4.39 15.78
C VAL A 143 27.08 -4.95 16.99
N GLY A 144 27.35 -4.47 18.20
CA GLY A 144 26.67 -4.93 19.42
C GLY A 144 25.17 -4.59 19.46
N TYR A 145 24.77 -3.43 18.91
CA TYR A 145 23.37 -2.98 18.95
C TYR A 145 22.53 -3.46 17.76
N TYR A 146 23.02 -3.29 16.53
CA TYR A 146 22.30 -3.64 15.30
C TYR A 146 22.60 -5.05 14.78
N GLY A 147 23.61 -5.74 15.32
CA GLY A 147 23.95 -7.14 14.98
C GLY A 147 22.82 -8.15 15.22
N ALA A 148 21.80 -7.80 16.01
CA ALA A 148 20.56 -8.57 16.12
C ALA A 148 19.75 -8.66 14.81
N ARG A 149 20.01 -7.77 13.84
CA ARG A 149 19.34 -7.71 12.53
C ARG A 149 20.32 -7.76 11.34
N HIS A 150 21.60 -8.01 11.60
CA HIS A 150 22.66 -8.17 10.61
C HIS A 150 23.29 -9.56 10.77
N ILE A 151 23.72 -10.17 9.66
CA ILE A 151 24.17 -11.57 9.62
C ILE A 151 25.66 -11.77 9.93
N GLY A 152 26.42 -10.70 10.20
CA GLY A 152 27.88 -10.73 10.18
C GLY A 152 28.45 -10.45 8.78
N GLY A 153 29.77 -10.35 8.68
CA GLY A 153 30.48 -9.88 7.51
C GLY A 153 30.47 -8.35 7.36
N GLY A 154 31.07 -7.84 6.29
CA GLY A 154 31.04 -6.42 5.93
C GLY A 154 31.51 -5.51 7.06
N PRO A 155 30.67 -4.61 7.61
CA PRO A 155 31.07 -3.65 8.65
C PRO A 155 31.39 -4.29 10.02
N ALA A 156 31.22 -5.60 10.18
CA ALA A 156 31.64 -6.35 11.36
C ALA A 156 32.95 -7.13 11.16
N VAL A 157 33.61 -6.95 10.01
CA VAL A 157 34.89 -7.57 9.61
C VAL A 157 35.87 -6.53 9.08
N TYR A 158 35.38 -5.60 8.27
CA TYR A 158 36.16 -4.56 7.59
C TYR A 158 35.87 -3.16 8.13
N ALA A 159 36.90 -2.32 8.09
CA ALA A 159 36.83 -0.88 8.34
C ALA A 159 35.98 -0.14 7.29
N ARG A 160 35.71 1.13 7.53
CA ARG A 160 34.93 2.02 6.63
C ARG A 160 35.58 2.30 5.27
N ASP A 161 36.82 1.87 5.05
CA ASP A 161 37.42 1.83 3.71
C ASP A 161 36.97 0.63 2.86
N GLY A 162 36.38 -0.40 3.49
CA GLY A 162 35.92 -1.63 2.85
C GLY A 162 37.04 -2.60 2.49
N GLU A 163 38.29 -2.36 2.90
CA GLU A 163 39.47 -3.15 2.54
C GLU A 163 40.29 -3.60 3.75
N THR A 164 40.42 -2.77 4.79
CA THR A 164 41.24 -3.07 5.98
C THR A 164 40.43 -3.88 6.99
N PHE A 165 40.98 -4.97 7.54
CA PHE A 165 40.35 -5.71 8.63
C PHE A 165 40.30 -4.87 9.92
N LEU A 166 39.24 -5.03 10.72
CA LEU A 166 39.06 -4.27 11.97
C LEU A 166 40.17 -4.57 13.00
N THR A 167 40.69 -5.81 13.03
CA THR A 167 41.86 -6.22 13.83
C THR A 167 43.16 -5.54 13.40
N ASP A 168 43.32 -5.23 12.10
CA ASP A 168 44.49 -4.51 11.57
C ASP A 168 44.43 -2.99 11.83
N LEU A 169 43.33 -2.45 12.39
CA LEU A 169 43.17 -1.02 12.59
C LEU A 169 44.05 -0.48 13.73
N PRO A 170 44.94 0.51 13.47
CA PRO A 170 45.69 1.16 14.53
C PRO A 170 44.76 2.04 15.38
N VAL A 171 44.68 1.76 16.69
CA VAL A 171 43.89 2.55 17.65
C VAL A 171 44.23 4.04 17.57
N ARG A 172 43.22 4.88 17.35
CA ARG A 172 43.35 6.34 17.19
C ARG A 172 42.36 7.06 18.08
N ALA A 173 42.86 7.90 19.00
CA ALA A 173 42.02 8.64 19.93
C ALA A 173 40.95 9.48 19.21
N GLY A 174 39.68 9.24 19.52
CA GLY A 174 38.54 9.91 18.89
C GLY A 174 38.08 9.30 17.56
N ASP A 175 38.62 8.15 17.14
CA ASP A 175 38.19 7.45 15.93
C ASP A 175 37.05 6.48 16.25
N PRO A 176 35.84 6.66 15.69
CA PRO A 176 34.66 5.82 15.99
C PRO A 176 34.81 4.36 15.54
N GLU A 177 35.86 3.99 14.81
CA GLU A 177 36.13 2.60 14.43
C GLU A 177 36.97 1.84 15.47
N THR A 178 37.68 2.56 16.35
CA THR A 178 38.60 1.98 17.35
C THR A 178 38.29 2.41 18.78
N HIS A 179 37.15 3.08 18.99
CA HIS A 179 36.70 3.57 20.29
C HIS A 179 35.19 3.35 20.46
N VAL A 180 34.78 3.16 21.72
CA VAL A 180 33.38 3.05 22.14
C VAL A 180 33.13 3.97 23.33
N ILE A 181 31.87 4.33 23.55
CA ILE A 181 31.47 5.00 24.79
C ILE A 181 31.25 3.93 25.86
N ASP A 182 31.98 4.07 26.96
CA ASP A 182 31.77 3.32 28.18
C ASP A 182 30.40 3.72 28.78
N PRO A 183 29.47 2.77 29.00
CA PRO A 183 28.09 3.08 29.40
C PRO A 183 27.97 3.55 30.86
N ASP A 184 28.93 3.24 31.74
CA ASP A 184 28.91 3.60 33.16
C ASP A 184 29.48 5.01 33.40
N THR A 185 30.46 5.42 32.59
CA THR A 185 31.19 6.68 32.75
C THR A 185 30.84 7.73 31.70
N GLY A 186 30.31 7.32 30.54
CA GLY A 186 30.12 8.19 29.37
C GLY A 186 31.41 8.64 28.68
N GLU A 187 32.58 8.13 29.11
CA GLU A 187 33.87 8.44 28.51
C GLU A 187 34.12 7.60 27.24
N LEU A 188 34.88 8.16 26.30
CA LEU A 188 35.27 7.47 25.08
C LEU A 188 36.53 6.65 25.33
N ILE A 189 36.38 5.32 25.40
CA ILE A 189 37.47 4.36 25.66
C ILE A 189 37.90 3.64 24.36
N PRO A 190 39.16 3.20 24.25
CA PRO A 190 39.59 2.39 23.11
C PRO A 190 38.87 1.03 23.11
N TRP A 191 38.57 0.53 21.92
CA TRP A 191 38.07 -0.82 21.69
C TRP A 191 39.21 -1.71 21.19
N ASP A 192 39.28 -2.93 21.72
CA ASP A 192 40.27 -3.93 21.32
C ASP A 192 39.62 -4.97 20.40
N TRP A 193 39.94 -4.90 19.11
CA TRP A 193 39.45 -5.84 18.11
C TRP A 193 40.16 -7.20 18.16
N ASP A 194 41.36 -7.28 18.74
CA ASP A 194 42.07 -8.56 18.96
C ASP A 194 41.46 -9.32 20.17
N GLU A 195 40.98 -8.62 21.20
CA GLU A 195 40.28 -9.24 22.34
C GLU A 195 38.83 -9.61 22.02
N SER A 196 38.08 -8.73 21.35
CA SER A 196 36.67 -8.98 20.99
C SER A 196 36.49 -9.93 19.80
N GLY A 197 37.43 -9.91 18.86
CA GLY A 197 37.31 -10.56 17.55
C GLY A 197 36.35 -9.83 16.60
N ILE A 198 36.11 -10.44 15.44
CA ILE A 198 35.18 -9.98 14.40
C ILE A 198 33.92 -10.85 14.35
N VAL A 199 32.87 -10.36 13.68
CA VAL A 199 31.68 -11.18 13.39
C VAL A 199 31.67 -11.56 11.92
N GLU A 200 32.25 -12.72 11.59
CA GLU A 200 32.15 -13.33 10.26
C GLU A 200 30.69 -13.54 9.83
N MET A 201 30.43 -13.64 8.52
CA MET A 201 29.12 -14.02 7.99
C MET A 201 28.65 -15.36 8.56
N ASN A 202 27.57 -15.32 9.35
CA ASN A 202 27.06 -16.45 10.11
C ASN A 202 26.16 -17.33 9.24
N CYS A 203 26.75 -18.36 8.63
CA CYS A 203 26.01 -19.33 7.82
C CYS A 203 24.93 -20.09 8.62
N PHE A 204 25.13 -20.32 9.92
CA PHE A 204 24.22 -21.12 10.75
C PHE A 204 22.83 -20.49 10.88
N LEU A 205 22.72 -19.16 10.95
CA LEU A 205 21.42 -18.46 11.00
C LEU A 205 20.43 -18.89 9.90
N CYS A 206 20.94 -19.23 8.72
CA CYS A 206 20.16 -19.59 7.54
C CYS A 206 20.23 -21.08 7.19
N HIS A 207 21.25 -21.80 7.65
CA HIS A 207 21.53 -23.17 7.20
C HIS A 207 21.37 -24.26 8.26
N ILE A 208 21.03 -23.93 9.51
CA ILE A 208 20.51 -24.91 10.48
C ILE A 208 19.05 -24.59 10.83
N PRO A 209 18.25 -25.62 11.21
CA PRO A 209 16.83 -25.43 11.45
C PRO A 209 16.51 -24.61 12.70
N ASP A 210 17.27 -24.80 13.78
CA ASP A 210 16.94 -24.28 15.11
C ASP A 210 18.17 -23.55 15.72
N PRO A 211 18.62 -22.41 15.14
CA PRO A 211 19.79 -21.67 15.61
C PRO A 211 19.51 -20.86 16.89
N ASP A 212 20.46 -20.86 17.84
CA ASP A 212 20.37 -20.03 19.05
C ASP A 212 20.77 -18.57 18.78
N ASN A 213 19.87 -17.85 18.11
CA ASN A 213 20.04 -16.42 17.85
C ASN A 213 19.96 -15.58 19.15
N ASN A 214 19.38 -16.10 20.24
CA ASN A 214 19.33 -15.37 21.51
C ASN A 214 20.71 -15.30 22.16
N ALA A 215 21.41 -16.45 22.27
CA ALA A 215 22.79 -16.46 22.76
C ALA A 215 23.73 -15.64 21.85
N ARG A 216 23.56 -15.74 20.53
CA ARG A 216 24.27 -14.88 19.57
C ARG A 216 24.06 -13.39 19.89
N ILE A 217 22.82 -12.94 20.09
CA ILE A 217 22.52 -11.54 20.41
C ILE A 217 23.15 -11.12 21.75
N GLN A 218 23.22 -11.99 22.75
CA GLN A 218 23.92 -11.68 24.00
C GLN A 218 25.45 -11.60 23.81
N SER A 219 26.05 -12.51 23.05
CA SER A 219 27.48 -12.48 22.68
C SER A 219 27.84 -11.13 22.02
N LEU A 220 27.01 -10.68 21.08
CA LEU A 220 27.17 -9.37 20.42
C LEU A 220 27.05 -8.20 21.40
N LYS A 221 26.07 -8.23 22.31
CA LYS A 221 25.90 -7.18 23.33
C LYS A 221 27.04 -7.13 24.35
N ASN A 222 27.65 -8.27 24.65
CA ASN A 222 28.79 -8.38 25.57
C ASN A 222 30.12 -7.94 24.92
N GLY A 223 30.18 -7.75 23.60
CA GLY A 223 31.44 -7.55 22.88
C GLY A 223 32.20 -8.84 22.55
N GLU A 224 31.62 -10.01 22.84
CA GLU A 224 32.17 -11.33 22.51
C GLU A 224 31.91 -11.63 21.02
N PHE A 225 32.45 -10.81 20.12
CA PHE A 225 32.15 -10.84 18.68
C PHE A 225 32.63 -12.13 18.00
N GLY A 226 33.86 -12.56 18.25
CA GLY A 226 34.41 -13.80 17.68
C GLY A 226 33.61 -15.06 18.07
N TRP A 227 32.99 -15.06 19.26
CA TRP A 227 32.15 -16.18 19.72
C TRP A 227 30.74 -16.20 19.12
N ALA A 228 30.26 -15.10 18.52
CA ALA A 228 28.86 -14.93 18.09
C ALA A 228 28.38 -16.05 17.13
N ASN A 229 29.24 -16.52 16.23
CA ASN A 229 28.91 -17.62 15.31
C ASN A 229 28.92 -18.98 16.00
N THR A 230 29.82 -19.17 16.96
CA THR A 230 29.93 -20.40 17.76
C THR A 230 28.74 -20.59 18.68
N VAL A 231 28.30 -19.55 19.41
CA VAL A 231 27.18 -19.66 20.35
C VAL A 231 25.82 -19.86 19.67
N THR A 232 25.73 -19.60 18.36
CA THR A 232 24.55 -19.91 17.54
C THR A 232 24.25 -21.43 17.53
N LEU A 233 25.24 -22.25 17.90
CA LEU A 233 25.17 -23.71 17.96
C LEU A 233 24.85 -24.28 19.36
N LEU A 234 24.59 -23.47 20.40
CA LEU A 234 24.41 -24.00 21.76
C LEU A 234 23.29 -25.03 21.87
N GLU A 235 22.11 -24.76 21.28
CA GLU A 235 20.97 -25.69 21.26
C GLU A 235 21.20 -26.96 20.41
N THR A 236 22.27 -27.03 19.62
CA THR A 236 22.67 -28.26 18.91
C THR A 236 23.42 -29.25 19.81
N GLY A 237 23.94 -28.80 20.95
CA GLY A 237 24.79 -29.60 21.84
C GLY A 237 26.22 -29.82 21.35
N ILE A 238 26.65 -29.19 20.25
CA ILE A 238 28.05 -29.18 19.77
C ILE A 238 28.93 -28.30 20.67
N VAL A 239 28.37 -27.23 21.22
CA VAL A 239 29.00 -26.28 22.13
C VAL A 239 28.28 -26.31 23.47
N GLN A 240 29.01 -26.16 24.58
CA GLN A 240 28.45 -26.07 25.92
C GLN A 240 28.90 -24.76 26.60
N SER A 241 27.97 -24.07 27.25
CA SER A 241 28.28 -22.91 28.08
C SER A 241 28.81 -23.35 29.46
N THR A 242 29.85 -22.67 29.95
CA THR A 242 30.48 -22.90 31.25
C THR A 242 30.61 -21.59 32.03
N VAL A 243 31.01 -21.68 33.29
CA VAL A 243 31.25 -20.48 34.15
C VAL A 243 32.42 -19.61 33.63
N SER A 244 33.27 -20.15 32.75
CA SER A 244 34.48 -19.50 32.24
C SER A 244 34.46 -19.25 30.71
N GLY A 245 33.29 -19.26 30.08
CA GLY A 245 33.13 -19.15 28.63
C GLY A 245 32.56 -20.43 28.01
N TYR A 246 32.86 -20.70 26.75
CA TYR A 246 32.31 -21.83 26.00
C TYR A 246 33.34 -22.95 25.82
N VAL A 247 32.88 -24.20 25.74
CA VAL A 247 33.72 -25.37 25.45
C VAL A 247 33.06 -26.22 24.38
N TRP A 248 33.87 -26.85 23.53
CA TRP A 248 33.40 -27.81 22.54
C TRP A 248 33.06 -29.15 23.21
N ASN A 249 31.97 -29.77 22.77
CA ASN A 249 31.55 -31.07 23.24
C ASN A 249 32.27 -32.18 22.45
N GLU A 250 33.29 -32.81 23.03
CA GLU A 250 34.05 -33.89 22.37
C GLU A 250 33.15 -35.02 21.84
N ASP A 251 32.04 -35.36 22.52
CA ASP A 251 31.09 -36.39 22.09
C ASP A 251 30.34 -36.03 20.78
N ALA A 252 30.38 -34.77 20.33
CA ALA A 252 29.78 -34.30 19.09
C ALA A 252 30.68 -34.46 17.86
N PHE A 253 31.89 -35.01 18.00
CA PHE A 253 32.89 -35.13 16.93
C PHE A 253 33.42 -36.57 16.80
N THR A 254 33.86 -36.94 15.59
CA THR A 254 34.56 -38.20 15.31
C THR A 254 36.02 -38.14 15.76
N GLU A 255 36.69 -39.31 15.80
CA GLU A 255 38.16 -39.39 15.95
C GLU A 255 38.93 -38.61 14.87
N ASP A 256 38.32 -38.34 13.71
CA ASP A 256 38.89 -37.59 12.59
C ASP A 256 38.52 -36.07 12.64
N GLY A 257 37.87 -35.60 13.71
CA GLY A 257 37.47 -34.18 13.89
C GLY A 257 36.23 -33.74 13.11
N GLU A 258 35.51 -34.67 12.47
CA GLU A 258 34.25 -34.37 11.78
C GLU A 258 33.08 -34.33 12.76
N VAL A 259 32.15 -33.38 12.61
CA VAL A 259 30.90 -33.33 13.41
C VAL A 259 30.06 -34.59 13.18
N GLU A 260 29.57 -35.18 14.26
CA GLU A 260 28.81 -36.43 14.22
C GLU A 260 27.38 -36.28 13.70
N GLN A 261 26.90 -37.34 13.05
CA GLN A 261 25.58 -37.33 12.41
C GLN A 261 24.45 -37.27 13.45
N GLY A 262 23.71 -36.17 13.44
CA GLY A 262 22.60 -35.90 14.36
C GLY A 262 22.77 -34.63 15.18
N TYR A 263 24.01 -34.16 15.38
CA TYR A 263 24.30 -32.88 16.03
C TYR A 263 24.07 -31.69 15.08
N LEU A 264 24.59 -31.78 13.85
CA LEU A 264 24.44 -30.73 12.84
C LEU A 264 23.55 -31.21 11.68
N ASN A 265 22.45 -30.50 11.44
CA ASN A 265 21.53 -30.76 10.33
C ASN A 265 21.53 -29.56 9.38
N ILE A 266 22.38 -29.60 8.34
CA ILE A 266 22.41 -28.54 7.33
C ILE A 266 21.19 -28.63 6.40
N GLN A 267 20.49 -27.51 6.25
CA GLN A 267 19.33 -27.33 5.38
C GLN A 267 19.42 -26.07 4.50
N GLY A 268 18.43 -25.88 3.63
CA GLY A 268 18.20 -24.59 2.98
C GLY A 268 17.35 -23.68 3.89
N PRO A 269 17.46 -22.34 3.76
CA PRO A 269 16.73 -21.42 4.63
C PRO A 269 15.20 -21.55 4.52
N GLU A 270 14.57 -21.71 5.67
CA GLU A 270 13.12 -21.74 5.87
C GLU A 270 12.61 -20.39 6.38
N ASN A 271 11.29 -20.23 6.49
CA ASN A 271 10.68 -18.95 6.85
C ASN A 271 11.12 -18.46 8.24
N ASP A 272 11.25 -19.36 9.21
CA ASP A 272 11.60 -19.01 10.58
C ASP A 272 13.04 -18.47 10.67
N ASN A 273 13.97 -18.96 9.83
CA ASN A 273 15.32 -18.39 9.68
C ASN A 273 15.25 -16.92 9.23
N CYS A 274 14.42 -16.59 8.25
CA CYS A 274 14.19 -15.20 7.81
C CYS A 274 13.53 -14.35 8.91
N GLY A 275 12.66 -14.96 9.72
CA GLY A 275 11.99 -14.33 10.85
C GLY A 275 12.93 -13.80 11.94
N LEU A 276 14.13 -14.37 12.09
CA LEU A 276 15.13 -13.97 13.08
C LEU A 276 15.48 -12.47 13.01
N CYS A 277 15.54 -11.89 11.80
CA CYS A 277 15.96 -10.50 11.58
C CYS A 277 14.83 -9.59 11.02
N HIS A 278 13.85 -10.18 10.32
CA HIS A 278 12.85 -9.40 9.58
C HIS A 278 11.56 -9.13 10.34
N GLY A 279 10.96 -10.10 11.04
CA GLY A 279 9.63 -9.93 11.64
C GLY A 279 9.04 -11.21 12.21
N LEU A 280 7.78 -11.16 12.66
CA LEU A 280 7.10 -12.33 13.20
C LEU A 280 6.71 -13.29 12.07
N VAL A 281 7.48 -14.36 11.99
CA VAL A 281 7.11 -15.59 11.28
C VAL A 281 6.67 -16.60 12.35
N HIS A 282 5.60 -17.33 12.07
CA HIS A 282 5.06 -18.35 12.97
C HIS A 282 4.52 -19.50 12.13
N ALA A 283 5.38 -20.47 11.81
CA ALA A 283 5.03 -21.61 10.96
C ALA A 283 4.17 -22.67 11.67
N ASP A 284 4.31 -22.84 12.98
CA ASP A 284 3.52 -23.79 13.77
C ASP A 284 2.04 -23.37 13.82
N ILE A 285 1.14 -24.35 13.71
CA ILE A 285 -0.31 -24.15 13.79
C ILE A 285 -0.92 -24.64 15.10
N GLU A 286 -0.23 -25.52 15.83
CA GLU A 286 -0.69 -26.10 17.10
C GLU A 286 -0.48 -25.11 18.25
N ASP A 287 0.66 -24.42 18.27
CA ASP A 287 0.94 -23.35 19.24
C ASP A 287 0.22 -22.04 18.84
N PRO A 288 -0.63 -21.45 19.69
CA PRO A 288 -1.35 -20.22 19.36
C PRO A 288 -0.42 -19.01 19.25
N LEU A 289 -0.44 -18.32 18.10
CA LEU A 289 0.35 -17.12 17.86
C LEU A 289 -0.03 -16.01 18.85
N VAL A 290 0.95 -15.47 19.56
CA VAL A 290 0.82 -14.31 20.47
C VAL A 290 1.90 -13.28 20.15
N LEU A 291 1.52 -12.01 20.17
CA LEU A 291 2.41 -10.85 20.11
C LEU A 291 2.01 -9.91 21.26
N SER A 292 3.01 -9.36 21.95
CA SER A 292 2.80 -8.34 22.99
C SER A 292 2.99 -6.95 22.38
N GLY A 293 1.88 -6.35 21.93
CA GLY A 293 1.85 -5.00 21.38
C GLY A 293 2.79 -4.75 20.20
N CYS A 294 3.39 -3.56 20.16
CA CYS A 294 4.41 -3.18 19.19
C CYS A 294 5.83 -3.39 19.72
N SER A 295 6.10 -4.48 20.45
CA SER A 295 7.43 -4.76 21.01
C SER A 295 8.52 -4.74 19.91
N PRO A 296 9.64 -4.00 20.09
CA PRO A 296 10.59 -3.69 19.03
C PRO A 296 11.33 -4.90 18.41
N ASP A 297 11.16 -6.08 18.98
CA ASP A 297 11.88 -7.32 18.63
C ASP A 297 11.66 -7.81 17.20
N ARG A 298 10.59 -7.39 16.51
CA ARG A 298 10.18 -7.91 15.19
C ARG A 298 9.91 -6.78 14.18
N TRP A 299 10.92 -6.40 13.41
CA TRP A 299 10.96 -5.15 12.65
C TRP A 299 9.80 -4.89 11.66
N SER A 300 9.48 -5.80 10.76
CA SER A 300 8.36 -5.63 9.82
C SER A 300 7.03 -5.62 10.58
N THR A 301 6.88 -6.48 11.59
CA THR A 301 5.67 -6.52 12.42
C THR A 301 5.43 -5.20 13.17
N ILE A 302 6.45 -4.58 13.77
CA ILE A 302 6.26 -3.25 14.40
C ILE A 302 6.07 -2.13 13.38
N THR A 303 6.74 -2.20 12.23
CA THR A 303 6.70 -1.10 11.25
C THR A 303 5.46 -1.13 10.36
N THR A 304 4.77 -2.28 10.23
CA THR A 304 3.63 -2.43 9.32
C THR A 304 2.52 -3.39 9.78
N GLY A 305 2.63 -4.02 10.95
CA GLY A 305 1.65 -5.01 11.43
C GLY A 305 1.62 -6.32 10.63
N GLN A 306 2.65 -6.61 9.82
CA GLN A 306 2.73 -7.82 8.98
C GLN A 306 3.13 -9.04 9.82
N ILE A 307 2.45 -10.17 9.62
CA ILE A 307 2.69 -11.45 10.30
C ILE A 307 2.63 -12.60 9.28
N ILE A 308 3.72 -13.34 9.13
CA ILE A 308 3.81 -14.45 8.17
C ILE A 308 3.44 -15.74 8.92
N SER A 309 2.19 -16.19 8.78
CA SER A 309 1.73 -17.42 9.41
C SER A 309 0.59 -18.11 8.64
N PRO A 310 0.60 -19.46 8.52
CA PRO A 310 -0.53 -20.23 8.01
C PRO A 310 -1.69 -20.34 9.03
N GLN A 311 -1.45 -20.00 10.30
CA GLN A 311 -2.46 -20.10 11.35
C GLN A 311 -3.62 -19.13 11.09
N ARG A 312 -4.84 -19.54 11.42
CA ARG A 312 -6.02 -18.68 11.28
C ARG A 312 -6.03 -17.60 12.36
N LEU A 313 -6.44 -16.39 11.99
CA LEU A 313 -6.64 -15.27 12.91
C LEU A 313 -7.48 -15.68 14.13
N SER A 314 -8.60 -16.35 13.90
CA SER A 314 -9.50 -16.92 14.91
C SER A 314 -8.87 -17.97 15.84
N ALA A 315 -7.79 -18.64 15.42
CA ALA A 315 -7.09 -19.69 16.17
C ALA A 315 -5.86 -19.18 16.94
N SER A 316 -5.38 -17.96 16.64
CA SER A 316 -4.28 -17.32 17.36
C SER A 316 -4.57 -17.13 18.86
N GLY A 317 -3.56 -16.86 19.67
CA GLY A 317 -3.73 -16.44 21.07
C GLY A 317 -4.14 -14.95 21.22
N MET A 318 -4.02 -14.16 20.15
CA MET A 318 -4.26 -12.71 20.11
C MET A 318 -5.67 -12.29 20.56
N ASN A 319 -5.80 -11.16 21.27
CA ASN A 319 -7.09 -10.56 21.62
C ASN A 319 -7.66 -9.70 20.47
N LEU A 320 -8.10 -10.34 19.39
CA LEU A 320 -8.60 -9.67 18.18
C LEU A 320 -10.07 -9.22 18.32
N ALA A 321 -10.40 -8.03 17.79
CA ALA A 321 -11.79 -7.60 17.65
C ALA A 321 -12.56 -8.49 16.65
N ASN A 322 -13.75 -8.97 17.05
CA ASN A 322 -14.60 -9.90 16.28
C ASN A 322 -13.88 -11.19 15.86
N LYS A 323 -12.96 -11.70 16.70
CA LYS A 323 -12.08 -12.85 16.44
C LYS A 323 -12.78 -14.06 15.85
N GLU A 324 -14.00 -14.37 16.32
CA GLU A 324 -14.80 -15.52 15.88
C GLU A 324 -15.16 -15.49 14.39
N GLU A 325 -15.20 -14.31 13.77
CA GLU A 325 -15.50 -14.13 12.35
C GLU A 325 -14.24 -14.29 11.46
N LEU A 326 -13.04 -14.18 12.05
CA LEU A 326 -11.75 -14.11 11.35
C LEU A 326 -11.23 -15.50 10.95
N SER A 327 -11.89 -16.14 10.00
CA SER A 327 -11.60 -17.52 9.55
C SER A 327 -10.45 -17.67 8.53
N ARG A 328 -9.82 -16.58 8.07
CA ARG A 328 -8.65 -16.60 7.17
C ARG A 328 -7.33 -16.86 7.92
N PRO A 329 -6.28 -17.36 7.23
CA PRO A 329 -4.90 -17.26 7.71
C PRO A 329 -4.45 -15.80 7.86
N TRP A 330 -3.35 -15.58 8.59
CA TRP A 330 -2.60 -14.31 8.55
C TRP A 330 -2.13 -14.04 7.12
N ASP A 331 -1.30 -14.91 6.54
CA ASP A 331 -0.85 -14.81 5.14
C ASP A 331 -1.24 -16.07 4.34
N VAL A 332 -1.88 -15.86 3.17
CA VAL A 332 -2.25 -16.96 2.27
C VAL A 332 -1.04 -17.68 1.68
N HIS A 333 0.11 -17.02 1.51
CA HIS A 333 1.30 -17.67 0.95
C HIS A 333 1.83 -18.74 1.92
N ALA A 334 1.86 -18.43 3.22
CA ALA A 334 2.20 -19.37 4.27
C ALA A 334 1.19 -20.54 4.34
N GLU A 335 -0.13 -20.28 4.26
CA GLU A 335 -1.16 -21.34 4.14
C GLU A 335 -0.91 -22.27 2.94
N ARG A 336 -0.27 -21.76 1.88
CA ARG A 336 0.02 -22.49 0.64
C ARG A 336 1.43 -23.09 0.59
N LEU A 337 2.15 -23.09 1.72
CA LEU A 337 3.50 -23.65 1.86
C LEU A 337 4.52 -23.01 0.91
N LEU A 338 4.34 -21.71 0.60
CA LEU A 338 5.37 -20.93 -0.08
C LEU A 338 6.38 -20.43 0.95
N SER A 339 7.66 -20.58 0.64
CA SER A 339 8.74 -20.10 1.47
C SER A 339 9.17 -18.69 1.09
N CYS A 340 9.73 -17.93 2.02
CA CYS A 340 10.32 -16.61 1.75
C CYS A 340 11.31 -16.69 0.58
N THR A 341 12.07 -17.78 0.50
CA THR A 341 13.06 -18.10 -0.54
C THR A 341 12.47 -18.38 -1.93
N ASP A 342 11.17 -18.70 -2.07
CA ASP A 342 10.51 -18.84 -3.39
C ASP A 342 10.33 -17.49 -4.09
N CYS A 343 10.20 -16.40 -3.31
CA CYS A 343 10.12 -15.03 -3.79
C CYS A 343 11.48 -14.33 -3.70
N HIS A 344 12.17 -14.45 -2.56
CA HIS A 344 13.47 -13.85 -2.24
C HIS A 344 14.62 -14.83 -2.51
N TYR A 345 14.60 -15.52 -3.66
CA TYR A 345 15.68 -16.43 -4.06
C TYR A 345 17.00 -15.68 -4.27
N SER A 346 18.12 -16.38 -4.10
CA SER A 346 19.43 -15.83 -4.52
C SER A 346 19.44 -15.59 -6.03
N VAL A 347 19.81 -14.39 -6.49
CA VAL A 347 19.55 -13.95 -7.88
C VAL A 347 20.27 -14.76 -8.97
N ASN A 348 21.32 -15.52 -8.66
CA ASN A 348 21.94 -16.47 -9.59
C ASN A 348 21.45 -17.92 -9.47
N ASN A 349 20.42 -18.20 -8.65
CA ASN A 349 19.89 -19.54 -8.47
C ASN A 349 19.33 -20.09 -9.82
N PRO A 350 19.89 -21.19 -10.37
CA PRO A 350 19.59 -21.63 -11.72
C PRO A 350 18.17 -22.20 -11.92
N LEU A 351 17.41 -22.44 -10.85
CA LEU A 351 15.99 -22.83 -10.91
C LEU A 351 15.12 -21.60 -11.20
N TYR A 352 15.27 -20.56 -10.38
CA TYR A 352 14.43 -19.36 -10.41
C TYR A 352 14.92 -18.29 -11.40
N TYR A 353 16.22 -18.29 -11.76
CA TYR A 353 16.87 -17.34 -12.65
C TYR A 353 16.07 -17.07 -13.92
N GLN A 354 15.81 -15.78 -14.15
CA GLN A 354 15.13 -15.28 -15.33
C GLN A 354 15.94 -14.11 -15.90
N GLU A 355 16.51 -14.32 -17.08
CA GLU A 355 17.34 -13.32 -17.76
C GLU A 355 16.55 -12.04 -18.03
N SER A 356 17.09 -10.88 -17.63
CA SER A 356 16.41 -9.60 -17.83
C SER A 356 16.30 -9.25 -19.30
N ASN A 357 15.26 -8.50 -19.69
CA ASN A 357 15.07 -8.06 -21.07
C ASN A 357 16.22 -7.18 -21.62
N ALA A 358 17.08 -6.64 -20.73
CA ALA A 358 18.26 -5.86 -21.11
C ALA A 358 19.49 -6.73 -21.40
N LEU A 359 19.61 -7.88 -20.72
CA LEU A 359 20.73 -8.82 -20.89
C LEU A 359 20.45 -9.84 -22.01
N ARG A 360 19.20 -10.26 -22.16
CA ARG A 360 18.78 -11.19 -23.22
C ARG A 360 18.96 -10.54 -24.61
N PRO A 361 19.74 -11.14 -25.52
CA PRO A 361 19.84 -10.67 -26.90
C PRO A 361 18.47 -10.55 -27.56
N SER A 362 18.16 -9.41 -28.18
CA SER A 362 16.81 -9.07 -28.68
C SER A 362 16.23 -9.99 -29.77
N HIS A 363 17.00 -10.98 -30.24
CA HIS A 363 16.59 -12.01 -31.20
C HIS A 363 16.30 -13.37 -30.55
N LEU A 364 16.55 -13.52 -29.23
CA LEU A 364 16.25 -14.73 -28.47
C LEU A 364 14.93 -14.57 -27.71
N THR A 365 13.99 -15.49 -27.94
CA THR A 365 12.76 -15.61 -27.14
C THR A 365 13.01 -16.36 -25.83
N PHE A 366 14.09 -17.13 -25.76
CA PHE A 366 14.55 -17.89 -24.59
C PHE A 366 16.07 -18.09 -24.71
N ASP A 367 16.80 -17.88 -23.63
CA ASP A 367 18.23 -18.19 -23.57
C ASP A 367 18.44 -19.45 -22.70
N PRO A 368 19.09 -20.50 -23.22
CA PRO A 368 19.34 -21.73 -22.48
C PRO A 368 20.56 -21.65 -21.53
N ARG A 369 21.36 -20.57 -21.58
CA ARG A 369 22.54 -20.42 -20.73
C ARG A 369 22.09 -20.21 -19.28
N ARG A 370 22.50 -21.13 -18.40
CA ARG A 370 22.30 -21.06 -16.95
C ARG A 370 23.59 -21.49 -16.26
N LEU A 371 23.76 -21.05 -15.01
CA LEU A 371 24.82 -21.54 -14.12
C LEU A 371 24.64 -23.05 -13.91
N ASP A 372 25.74 -23.81 -13.89
CA ASP A 372 25.66 -25.22 -13.47
C ASP A 372 25.30 -25.31 -11.99
N ILE A 373 24.64 -26.39 -11.56
CA ILE A 373 24.25 -26.54 -10.15
C ILE A 373 25.47 -26.65 -9.22
N GLY A 374 26.57 -27.27 -9.67
CA GLY A 374 27.82 -27.32 -8.89
C GLY A 374 28.50 -25.95 -8.81
N GLU A 375 28.45 -25.16 -9.88
CA GLU A 375 28.95 -23.79 -9.89
C GLU A 375 28.09 -22.86 -9.00
N TYR A 376 26.77 -23.04 -9.00
CA TYR A 376 25.87 -22.35 -8.08
C TYR A 376 26.12 -22.73 -6.62
N LEU A 377 26.34 -24.01 -6.32
CA LEU A 377 26.64 -24.45 -4.96
C LEU A 377 27.99 -23.92 -4.47
N LEU A 378 29.01 -23.84 -5.34
CA LEU A 378 30.30 -23.22 -5.00
C LEU A 378 30.17 -21.70 -4.81
N ARG A 379 29.40 -21.00 -5.66
CA ARG A 379 29.28 -19.52 -5.70
C ARG A 379 27.82 -19.02 -5.69
N PRO A 380 27.04 -19.26 -4.63
CA PRO A 380 25.70 -18.69 -4.49
C PRO A 380 25.80 -17.21 -4.10
N LEU A 381 25.25 -16.28 -4.90
CA LEU A 381 25.52 -14.84 -4.74
C LEU A 381 25.10 -14.24 -3.40
N HIS A 382 24.15 -14.85 -2.68
CA HIS A 382 23.53 -14.32 -1.46
C HIS A 382 23.01 -12.86 -1.53
N GLN A 383 22.90 -12.32 -2.74
CA GLN A 383 21.92 -11.28 -3.07
C GLN A 383 20.56 -11.94 -3.24
N PHE A 384 19.63 -11.62 -2.35
CA PHE A 384 18.26 -12.12 -2.42
C PHE A 384 17.38 -11.18 -3.25
N ALA A 385 16.53 -11.77 -4.07
CA ALA A 385 15.66 -11.03 -4.97
C ALA A 385 14.70 -10.10 -4.19
N ARG A 386 14.54 -8.86 -4.66
CA ARG A 386 13.78 -7.80 -3.98
C ARG A 386 12.69 -7.21 -4.88
N GLY A 387 11.54 -6.89 -4.29
CA GLY A 387 10.44 -6.19 -4.95
C GLY A 387 10.50 -4.68 -4.70
N ASP A 388 9.72 -3.91 -5.46
CA ASP A 388 9.61 -2.46 -5.27
C ASP A 388 9.05 -2.15 -3.85
N SER A 389 9.81 -1.45 -3.02
CA SER A 389 9.43 -1.09 -1.64
C SER A 389 9.88 0.32 -1.30
N ALA A 390 9.23 0.93 -0.31
CA ALA A 390 9.37 2.35 0.04
C ALA A 390 10.82 2.80 0.29
N GLN A 391 11.67 1.91 0.79
CA GLN A 391 13.11 2.12 1.02
C GLN A 391 13.94 1.95 -0.28
N GLY A 392 13.56 2.62 -1.37
CA GLY A 392 14.13 2.39 -2.72
C GLY A 392 15.67 2.47 -2.80
N THR A 393 16.30 3.32 -1.97
CA THR A 393 17.76 3.54 -1.99
C THR A 393 18.60 2.36 -1.50
N ILE A 394 18.01 1.34 -0.86
CA ILE A 394 18.74 0.20 -0.30
C ILE A 394 18.91 -0.87 -1.39
N ALA A 395 20.15 -1.22 -1.76
CA ALA A 395 20.45 -2.20 -2.82
C ALA A 395 19.66 -1.94 -4.12
N PRO A 396 19.77 -0.75 -4.75
CA PRO A 396 18.95 -0.35 -5.90
C PRO A 396 19.16 -1.25 -7.14
N ASN A 397 20.31 -1.91 -7.23
CA ASN A 397 20.61 -2.92 -8.24
C ASN A 397 19.75 -4.19 -8.15
N LEU A 398 19.00 -4.38 -7.07
CA LEU A 398 18.11 -5.53 -6.84
C LEU A 398 16.62 -5.19 -6.99
N GLU A 399 16.25 -3.93 -7.29
CA GLU A 399 14.83 -3.59 -7.47
C GLU A 399 14.19 -4.38 -8.61
N ASN A 400 12.94 -4.82 -8.40
CA ASN A 400 12.14 -5.61 -9.35
C ASN A 400 12.85 -6.89 -9.85
N THR A 401 13.74 -7.47 -9.03
CA THR A 401 14.33 -8.81 -9.28
C THR A 401 13.46 -9.94 -8.72
N MET A 402 12.61 -9.63 -7.74
CA MET A 402 11.62 -10.55 -7.15
C MET A 402 10.47 -10.84 -8.13
N ARG A 403 9.95 -12.07 -8.06
CA ARG A 403 8.73 -12.47 -8.78
C ARG A 403 7.52 -11.69 -8.27
N ARG A 404 6.90 -10.91 -9.16
CA ARG A 404 5.63 -10.21 -8.92
C ARG A 404 4.42 -11.16 -8.95
N CYS A 405 3.29 -10.75 -8.38
CA CYS A 405 2.05 -11.51 -8.37
C CYS A 405 1.61 -12.02 -9.75
N ASP A 406 1.76 -11.20 -10.80
CA ASP A 406 1.41 -11.51 -12.20
C ASP A 406 2.30 -12.59 -12.85
N SER A 407 3.44 -12.94 -12.24
CA SER A 407 4.29 -14.05 -12.70
C SER A 407 3.79 -15.43 -12.29
N CYS A 408 2.94 -15.51 -11.26
CA CYS A 408 2.35 -16.75 -10.74
C CYS A 408 0.82 -16.80 -10.90
N HIS A 409 0.14 -15.66 -10.96
CA HIS A 409 -1.31 -15.55 -11.06
C HIS A 409 -1.77 -14.96 -12.40
N ASP A 410 -2.62 -15.70 -13.12
CA ASP A 410 -3.36 -15.16 -14.26
C ASP A 410 -4.56 -14.33 -13.78
N THR A 411 -4.41 -13.01 -13.84
CA THR A 411 -5.48 -12.08 -13.47
C THR A 411 -6.69 -12.19 -14.39
N THR A 412 -6.51 -12.53 -15.67
CA THR A 412 -7.57 -12.55 -16.71
C THR A 412 -8.60 -13.65 -16.51
N GLN A 413 -8.24 -14.72 -15.80
CA GLN A 413 -9.15 -15.84 -15.49
C GLN A 413 -9.94 -15.65 -14.19
N THR A 414 -9.60 -14.66 -13.36
CA THR A 414 -10.03 -14.58 -11.95
C THR A 414 -10.72 -13.26 -11.57
N HIS A 415 -10.56 -12.20 -12.37
CA HIS A 415 -11.04 -10.85 -12.12
C HIS A 415 -12.16 -10.38 -13.07
N ASP A 416 -12.93 -11.32 -13.62
CA ASP A 416 -14.07 -11.10 -14.52
C ASP A 416 -15.15 -10.14 -13.97
N TRP A 417 -15.26 -10.06 -12.65
CA TRP A 417 -16.15 -9.15 -11.92
C TRP A 417 -15.76 -7.65 -12.02
N LEU A 418 -14.51 -7.34 -12.40
CA LEU A 418 -13.92 -5.99 -12.35
C LEU A 418 -13.96 -5.30 -13.73
N PRO A 419 -14.80 -4.27 -13.94
CA PRO A 419 -14.82 -3.54 -15.20
C PRO A 419 -13.48 -2.84 -15.48
N TYR A 420 -13.03 -2.85 -16.73
CA TYR A 420 -11.75 -2.27 -17.13
C TYR A 420 -10.55 -2.83 -16.35
N GLN A 421 -10.42 -4.16 -16.33
CA GLN A 421 -9.36 -4.88 -15.61
C GLN A 421 -7.95 -4.31 -15.89
N ASP A 422 -7.56 -4.17 -17.16
CA ASP A 422 -6.23 -3.63 -17.56
C ASP A 422 -5.95 -2.24 -16.93
N ARG A 423 -6.99 -1.41 -16.74
CA ARG A 423 -6.82 -0.09 -16.11
C ARG A 423 -6.62 -0.19 -14.60
N HIS A 424 -7.25 -1.15 -13.94
CA HIS A 424 -7.03 -1.40 -12.51
C HIS A 424 -5.64 -1.99 -12.26
N MET A 425 -5.24 -2.99 -13.04
CA MET A 425 -3.90 -3.62 -12.93
C MET A 425 -2.75 -2.68 -13.28
N SER A 426 -3.02 -1.56 -13.97
CA SER A 426 -2.05 -0.48 -14.25
C SER A 426 -2.11 0.71 -13.27
N ALA A 427 -2.97 0.66 -12.26
CA ALA A 427 -3.17 1.76 -11.30
C ALA A 427 -3.09 1.29 -9.84
N LEU A 428 -3.36 0.01 -9.58
CA LEU A 428 -3.32 -0.63 -8.28
C LEU A 428 -2.31 -1.78 -8.32
N SER A 429 -1.49 -1.89 -7.28
CA SER A 429 -0.86 -3.16 -6.90
C SER A 429 -1.93 -4.19 -6.50
N CYS A 430 -1.60 -5.49 -6.51
CA CYS A 430 -2.54 -6.54 -6.09
C CYS A 430 -2.86 -6.41 -4.58
N GLU A 431 -1.83 -6.04 -3.84
CA GLU A 431 -1.74 -5.73 -2.42
C GLU A 431 -2.83 -4.72 -1.99
N SER A 432 -3.11 -3.67 -2.78
CA SER A 432 -4.16 -2.68 -2.48
C SER A 432 -5.57 -3.28 -2.32
N CYS A 433 -5.84 -4.38 -3.02
CA CYS A 433 -7.10 -5.14 -2.95
C CYS A 433 -7.02 -6.35 -2.02
N HIS A 434 -5.86 -7.01 -1.96
CA HIS A 434 -5.65 -8.24 -1.18
C HIS A 434 -5.19 -8.02 0.26
N ILE A 435 -4.76 -6.81 0.63
CA ILE A 435 -4.45 -6.40 2.01
C ILE A 435 -5.37 -5.22 2.38
N PRO A 436 -6.70 -5.45 2.53
CA PRO A 436 -7.65 -4.38 2.82
C PRO A 436 -7.53 -3.85 4.25
N LYS A 437 -7.04 -4.69 5.16
CA LYS A 437 -6.89 -4.44 6.60
C LYS A 437 -5.86 -5.43 7.18
N LEU A 438 -4.96 -4.92 8.01
CA LEU A 438 -4.06 -5.69 8.87
C LEU A 438 -4.79 -6.02 10.18
N TYR A 439 -4.49 -7.17 10.78
CA TYR A 439 -5.08 -7.63 12.04
C TYR A 439 -4.08 -7.66 13.21
N SER A 440 -2.95 -6.98 13.05
CA SER A 440 -1.98 -6.69 14.11
C SER A 440 -1.93 -5.19 14.42
N SER A 441 -1.27 -4.85 15.51
CA SER A 441 -0.81 -3.49 15.82
C SER A 441 0.43 -3.10 15.01
N ALA A 442 0.63 -1.81 14.80
CA ALA A 442 1.86 -1.25 14.24
C ALA A 442 2.19 0.08 14.92
N ASN A 443 3.46 0.50 14.88
CA ASN A 443 3.87 1.82 15.31
C ASN A 443 3.17 2.90 14.47
N GLU A 444 2.71 3.95 15.15
CA GLU A 444 2.18 5.17 14.54
C GLU A 444 3.12 6.35 14.80
N GLN A 445 3.53 6.52 16.06
CA GLN A 445 4.34 7.66 16.49
C GLN A 445 5.43 7.22 17.48
N HIS A 446 6.62 7.81 17.34
CA HIS A 446 7.70 7.81 18.32
C HIS A 446 8.03 9.25 18.70
N ASP A 447 8.11 9.56 19.99
CA ASP A 447 8.52 10.89 20.46
C ASP A 447 9.81 10.82 21.29
N TRP A 448 10.96 11.02 20.63
CA TRP A 448 12.27 11.17 21.28
C TRP A 448 12.55 12.61 21.74
N THR A 449 11.55 13.50 21.72
CA THR A 449 11.70 14.81 22.35
C THR A 449 11.58 14.74 23.87
N VAL A 450 10.97 13.65 24.36
CA VAL A 450 10.81 13.18 25.74
C VAL A 450 11.35 11.75 25.87
N ILE A 451 11.50 11.24 27.10
CA ILE A 451 12.08 9.91 27.35
C ILE A 451 11.50 9.29 28.63
N ASN A 452 11.21 7.99 28.57
CA ASN A 452 10.75 7.16 29.68
C ASN A 452 11.94 6.81 30.60
N LEU A 453 11.68 6.48 31.88
CA LEU A 453 12.72 6.12 32.86
C LEU A 453 13.56 4.87 32.49
N ASP A 454 13.13 4.08 31.50
CA ASP A 454 13.87 2.93 30.95
C ASP A 454 14.73 3.27 29.73
N GLY A 455 14.82 4.56 29.35
CA GLY A 455 15.57 5.06 28.20
C GLY A 455 14.79 5.02 26.88
N SER A 456 13.54 4.54 26.86
CA SER A 456 12.74 4.46 25.62
C SER A 456 11.99 5.77 25.30
N ALA A 457 11.68 6.01 24.03
CA ALA A 457 10.66 6.99 23.67
C ALA A 457 9.25 6.53 24.10
N PRO A 458 8.35 7.45 24.47
CA PRO A 458 6.92 7.26 24.34
C PRO A 458 6.52 6.89 22.90
N THR A 459 6.06 5.65 22.73
CA THR A 459 5.55 5.12 21.45
C THR A 459 4.03 5.02 21.48
N VAL A 460 3.38 5.40 20.37
CA VAL A 460 1.95 5.21 20.13
C VAL A 460 1.76 4.20 19.01
N CYS A 461 0.83 3.27 19.20
CA CYS A 461 0.49 2.23 18.23
C CYS A 461 -0.90 2.44 17.64
N ARG A 462 -1.02 2.13 16.34
CA ARG A 462 -2.30 2.02 15.65
C ARG A 462 -2.85 0.60 15.68
N GLY A 463 -4.16 0.48 15.52
CA GLY A 463 -4.86 -0.81 15.46
C GLY A 463 -5.08 -1.48 16.82
N VAL A 464 -5.08 -0.69 17.91
CA VAL A 464 -5.31 -1.14 19.29
C VAL A 464 -6.34 -0.25 20.00
N GLU A 465 -7.06 -0.81 20.96
CA GLU A 465 -7.97 -0.10 21.87
C GLU A 465 -7.73 -0.52 23.32
N GLY A 466 -7.80 0.45 24.24
CA GLY A 466 -8.19 0.19 25.63
C GLY A 466 -7.10 -0.03 26.68
N GLY A 467 -5.81 0.21 26.43
CA GLY A 467 -4.78 0.05 27.46
C GLY A 467 -3.35 0.30 27.00
N ASP A 468 -2.39 -0.01 27.87
CA ASP A 468 -0.97 0.00 27.48
C ASP A 468 -0.70 -1.12 26.47
N VAL A 469 0.04 -0.82 25.41
CA VAL A 469 0.26 -1.74 24.31
C VAL A 469 1.10 -2.95 24.75
N SER A 470 1.87 -2.80 25.83
CA SER A 470 2.68 -3.86 26.45
C SER A 470 1.85 -5.00 27.09
N GLU A 471 0.53 -4.83 27.29
CA GLU A 471 -0.32 -5.86 27.88
C GLU A 471 -0.90 -6.83 26.84
N ILE A 472 -0.72 -8.14 27.08
CA ILE A 472 -1.33 -9.24 26.29
C ILE A 472 -2.87 -9.14 26.23
N GLY A 473 -3.49 -8.43 27.18
CA GLY A 473 -4.93 -8.19 27.23
C GLY A 473 -5.46 -7.10 26.30
N THR A 474 -4.60 -6.27 25.69
CA THR A 474 -5.00 -5.12 24.86
C THR A 474 -5.81 -5.57 23.63
N LEU A 475 -6.93 -4.88 23.36
CA LEU A 475 -7.82 -5.25 22.25
C LEU A 475 -7.21 -4.81 20.93
N ILE A 476 -6.93 -5.75 20.04
CA ILE A 476 -6.35 -5.48 18.72
C ILE A 476 -7.49 -5.36 17.72
N THR A 477 -7.75 -4.12 17.31
CA THR A 477 -8.74 -3.80 16.28
C THR A 477 -8.17 -3.91 14.87
N GLY A 478 -6.85 -3.80 14.71
CA GLY A 478 -6.17 -3.74 13.41
C GLY A 478 -6.49 -2.45 12.64
N TYR A 479 -5.81 -2.21 11.52
CA TYR A 479 -5.96 -0.96 10.76
C TYR A 479 -5.98 -1.17 9.24
N ALA A 480 -6.61 -0.24 8.51
CA ALA A 480 -6.54 -0.21 7.05
C ALA A 480 -5.26 0.54 6.64
N PRO A 481 -4.37 -0.06 5.81
CA PRO A 481 -3.16 0.64 5.36
C PRO A 481 -3.53 1.74 4.36
N ILE A 482 -2.74 2.81 4.36
CA ILE A 482 -2.93 3.94 3.44
C ILE A 482 -2.44 3.57 2.04
N LEU A 483 -3.18 3.97 1.01
CA LEU A 483 -2.81 3.71 -0.38
C LEU A 483 -2.03 4.89 -0.95
N LEU A 484 -0.75 4.70 -1.26
CA LEU A 484 0.13 5.74 -1.81
C LEU A 484 0.68 5.33 -3.17
N PRO A 485 0.89 6.27 -4.12
CA PRO A 485 1.59 5.98 -5.36
C PRO A 485 3.04 5.61 -5.07
N ARG A 486 3.43 4.38 -5.45
CA ARG A 486 4.82 3.93 -5.50
C ARG A 486 5.27 3.93 -6.95
N ASP A 487 6.41 4.54 -7.20
CA ASP A 487 7.10 4.46 -8.49
C ASP A 487 7.90 3.15 -8.54
N ASN A 488 7.60 2.32 -9.53
CA ASN A 488 8.19 1.00 -9.71
C ASN A 488 9.43 1.11 -10.62
N ALA A 489 10.40 0.20 -10.49
CA ALA A 489 11.64 0.24 -11.27
C ALA A 489 11.46 0.08 -12.80
N ASP A 490 10.27 -0.34 -13.27
CA ASP A 490 9.91 -0.35 -14.70
C ASP A 490 9.40 1.01 -15.24
N GLY A 491 9.40 2.06 -14.40
CA GLY A 491 8.96 3.41 -14.74
C GLY A 491 7.43 3.59 -14.73
N THR A 492 6.68 2.59 -14.25
CA THR A 492 5.25 2.72 -13.94
C THR A 492 5.05 3.23 -12.51
N SER A 493 3.86 3.75 -12.21
CA SER A 493 3.48 4.14 -10.85
C SER A 493 2.13 3.51 -10.50
N SER A 494 2.02 2.99 -9.27
CA SER A 494 0.84 2.22 -8.83
C SER A 494 0.55 2.46 -7.35
N LEU A 495 -0.74 2.53 -7.00
CA LEU A 495 -1.16 2.59 -5.60
C LEU A 495 -0.82 1.29 -4.88
N SER A 496 -0.10 1.39 -3.78
CA SER A 496 0.27 0.28 -2.89
C SER A 496 -0.03 0.62 -1.43
N PRO A 497 -0.28 -0.39 -0.57
CA PRO A 497 -0.54 -0.18 0.85
C PRO A 497 0.75 0.07 1.64
N HIS A 498 0.71 1.08 2.51
CA HIS A 498 1.80 1.43 3.42
C HIS A 498 1.30 1.63 4.85
N ASN A 499 2.21 1.49 5.82
CA ASN A 499 2.11 2.20 7.09
C ASN A 499 2.90 3.52 7.01
N LEU A 500 2.46 4.52 7.77
CA LEU A 500 3.23 5.73 8.04
C LEU A 500 3.55 5.76 9.53
N ILE A 501 4.83 5.96 9.84
CA ILE A 501 5.33 6.17 11.20
C ILE A 501 5.93 7.56 11.27
N THR A 502 5.49 8.38 12.22
CA THR A 502 6.07 9.70 12.46
C THR A 502 7.01 9.64 13.65
N THR A 503 8.19 10.24 13.54
CA THR A 503 9.13 10.34 14.66
C THR A 503 9.58 11.77 14.86
N TRP A 504 9.52 12.25 16.10
CA TRP A 504 10.12 13.52 16.50
C TRP A 504 11.36 13.30 17.33
N TYR A 505 12.33 14.19 17.17
CA TYR A 505 13.60 14.13 17.90
C TYR A 505 14.30 15.49 17.95
N TRP A 506 15.29 15.58 18.82
CA TRP A 506 16.18 16.73 18.91
C TRP A 506 17.35 16.64 17.92
N VAL A 507 17.64 17.76 17.24
CA VAL A 507 18.89 18.01 16.50
C VAL A 507 19.60 19.24 17.06
N TYR A 508 20.89 19.37 16.79
CA TYR A 508 21.72 20.51 17.20
C TYR A 508 22.80 20.83 16.15
N GLY A 509 23.42 22.01 16.26
CA GLY A 509 24.57 22.41 15.45
C GLY A 509 24.23 22.99 14.07
N ASN A 510 25.28 23.24 13.28
CA ASN A 510 25.23 23.58 11.86
C ASN A 510 26.57 23.17 11.21
N PRO A 511 26.62 22.17 10.32
CA PRO A 511 25.50 21.34 9.86
C PRO A 511 24.82 20.58 11.02
N GLU A 512 23.57 20.19 10.83
CA GLU A 512 22.75 19.61 11.90
C GLU A 512 23.18 18.18 12.25
N ARG A 513 22.98 17.77 13.51
CA ARG A 513 23.28 16.44 14.03
C ARG A 513 22.18 15.99 14.99
N PRO A 514 21.77 14.71 15.02
CA PRO A 514 20.89 14.20 16.06
C PRO A 514 21.55 14.36 17.43
N VAL A 515 20.77 14.81 18.42
CA VAL A 515 21.19 14.75 19.82
C VAL A 515 21.35 13.28 20.23
N ARG A 516 22.43 12.95 20.94
CA ARG A 516 22.67 11.57 21.38
C ARG A 516 21.67 11.18 22.46
N LEU A 517 21.33 9.89 22.52
CA LEU A 517 20.50 9.35 23.60
C LEU A 517 21.07 9.69 24.99
N ALA A 518 22.38 9.52 25.21
CA ALA A 518 23.02 9.86 26.48
C ALA A 518 22.93 11.35 26.86
N ASP A 519 22.97 12.27 25.88
CA ASP A 519 22.79 13.71 26.16
C ASP A 519 21.32 14.04 26.45
N LEU A 520 20.38 13.33 25.82
CA LEU A 520 18.94 13.44 26.10
C LEU A 520 18.60 12.90 27.49
N GLU A 521 19.13 11.74 27.88
CA GLU A 521 19.04 11.17 29.22
C GLU A 521 19.62 12.14 30.26
N ALA A 522 20.84 12.66 30.01
CA ALA A 522 21.44 13.70 30.83
C ALA A 522 20.63 15.01 30.85
N ALA A 523 19.78 15.27 29.85
CA ALA A 523 18.85 16.40 29.81
C ALA A 523 17.48 16.10 30.45
N TYR A 524 17.13 14.86 30.75
CA TYR A 524 15.87 14.50 31.44
C TYR A 524 16.05 14.04 32.89
N PHE A 525 17.18 13.43 33.24
CA PHE A 525 17.36 12.75 34.52
C PHE A 525 18.30 13.47 35.49
N SER A 526 18.21 13.06 36.76
CA SER A 526 19.16 13.31 37.85
C SER A 526 19.08 12.12 38.80
N ASP A 527 20.21 11.47 39.09
CA ASP A 527 20.29 10.39 40.09
C ASP A 527 19.34 9.19 39.84
N GLY A 528 18.98 8.93 38.56
CA GLY A 528 18.08 7.85 38.15
C GLY A 528 16.58 8.21 38.17
N GLU A 529 16.21 9.44 38.56
CA GLU A 529 14.85 9.95 38.51
C GLU A 529 14.73 11.12 37.52
N TYR A 530 13.51 11.54 37.17
CA TYR A 530 13.30 12.76 36.40
C TYR A 530 13.86 13.98 37.13
N HIS A 531 14.68 14.76 36.43
CA HIS A 531 15.29 15.97 36.98
C HIS A 531 14.20 16.91 37.54
N PRO A 532 14.35 17.53 38.74
CA PRO A 532 13.28 18.29 39.39
C PRO A 532 12.66 19.41 38.54
N GLY A 533 13.40 19.97 37.60
CA GLY A 533 12.89 20.98 36.66
C GLY A 533 12.02 20.44 35.51
N ILE A 534 12.12 19.15 35.20
CA ILE A 534 11.19 18.40 34.34
C ILE A 534 9.90 18.17 35.14
N MET A 535 10.00 17.54 36.33
CA MET A 535 8.83 17.30 37.20
C MET A 535 8.01 18.57 37.41
N LEU A 536 8.64 19.69 37.79
CA LEU A 536 7.98 21.00 37.99
C LEU A 536 7.17 21.54 36.77
N ARG A 537 7.39 21.02 35.56
CA ARG A 537 6.74 21.47 34.33
C ARG A 537 5.84 20.43 33.67
N PHE A 538 6.13 19.15 33.89
CA PHE A 538 5.43 18.04 33.25
C PHE A 538 4.42 17.39 34.20
N ASP A 539 4.63 17.37 35.53
CA ASP A 539 3.69 16.84 36.52
C ASP A 539 2.57 17.86 36.79
N GLU A 540 1.61 17.95 35.87
CA GLU A 540 0.52 18.94 35.89
C GLU A 540 -0.48 18.69 37.02
N ASN A 541 -0.57 17.45 37.50
CA ASN A 541 -1.46 17.07 38.59
C ASN A 541 -0.78 17.02 39.98
N GLU A 542 0.53 17.30 40.05
CA GLU A 542 1.37 17.34 41.26
C GLU A 542 1.39 16.02 42.07
N ASN A 543 1.29 14.85 41.42
CA ASN A 543 1.29 13.55 42.13
C ASN A 543 2.68 12.92 42.31
N GLY A 544 3.72 13.44 41.65
CA GLY A 544 5.08 12.93 41.67
C GLY A 544 5.41 11.87 40.60
N VAL A 545 4.51 11.58 39.66
CA VAL A 545 4.66 10.58 38.60
C VAL A 545 4.13 11.13 37.28
N LEU A 546 4.98 11.20 36.26
CA LEU A 546 4.58 11.63 34.92
C LEU A 546 3.75 10.54 34.23
N SER A 547 2.49 10.84 33.94
CA SER A 547 1.65 10.01 33.08
C SER A 547 2.03 10.14 31.60
N LYS A 548 1.52 9.24 30.75
CA LYS A 548 1.70 9.33 29.29
C LYS A 548 1.11 10.58 28.66
N ASP A 549 0.17 11.26 29.34
CA ASP A 549 -0.41 12.53 28.90
C ASP A 549 0.43 13.73 29.32
N GLU A 550 1.17 13.61 30.42
CA GLU A 550 2.03 14.64 31.01
C GLU A 550 3.44 14.66 30.40
N LEU A 551 4.00 13.49 30.09
CA LEU A 551 5.31 13.31 29.45
C LEU A 551 5.26 13.66 27.95
N ARG A 552 4.99 14.94 27.64
CA ARG A 552 4.86 15.48 26.27
C ARG A 552 5.36 16.92 26.20
N ILE A 553 5.94 17.33 25.07
CA ILE A 553 6.24 18.75 24.80
C ILE A 553 5.06 19.38 24.05
N ASP A 554 4.09 19.87 24.79
CA ASP A 554 2.86 20.52 24.30
C ASP A 554 2.89 22.06 24.41
N THR A 555 3.90 22.61 25.08
CA THR A 555 3.99 24.03 25.45
C THR A 555 5.40 24.58 25.19
N PRO A 556 5.52 25.84 24.73
CA PRO A 556 6.83 26.49 24.52
C PRO A 556 7.70 26.52 25.80
N GLU A 557 7.09 26.51 26.98
CA GLU A 557 7.78 26.45 28.26
C GLU A 557 8.46 25.10 28.54
N LYS A 558 7.83 23.97 28.14
CA LYS A 558 8.42 22.63 28.22
C LYS A 558 9.56 22.50 27.21
N GLU A 559 9.31 22.85 25.95
CA GLU A 559 10.31 22.84 24.85
C GLU A 559 11.57 23.62 25.24
N LYS A 560 11.39 24.90 25.58
CA LYS A 560 12.49 25.80 25.92
C LYS A 560 13.26 25.33 27.15
N PHE A 561 12.63 24.64 28.10
CA PHE A 561 13.35 24.13 29.27
C PHE A 561 14.32 22.99 28.88
N VAL A 562 13.87 22.05 28.06
CA VAL A 562 14.69 20.93 27.57
C VAL A 562 15.81 21.44 26.66
N ALA A 563 15.49 22.33 25.71
CA ALA A 563 16.48 22.97 24.84
C ALA A 563 17.60 23.67 25.64
N ASN A 564 17.24 24.43 26.69
CA ASN A 564 18.23 25.07 27.56
C ASN A 564 19.11 24.05 28.31
N ARG A 565 18.59 22.89 28.70
CA ARG A 565 19.39 21.83 29.34
C ARG A 565 20.36 21.19 28.35
N LEU A 566 19.92 20.91 27.12
CA LEU A 566 20.80 20.45 26.04
C LEU A 566 21.91 21.48 25.73
N THR A 567 21.60 22.78 25.74
CA THR A 567 22.62 23.84 25.62
C THR A 567 23.60 23.89 26.81
N LEU A 568 23.16 23.56 28.03
CA LEU A 568 24.06 23.45 29.19
C LEU A 568 25.01 22.26 29.11
N LEU A 569 24.69 21.22 28.31
CA LEU A 569 25.58 20.12 27.96
C LEU A 569 26.57 20.48 26.82
N GLY A 570 26.49 21.71 26.28
CA GLY A 570 27.39 22.20 25.21
C GLY A 570 26.86 21.98 23.80
N LEU A 571 25.58 21.61 23.64
CA LEU A 571 24.95 21.46 22.32
C LEU A 571 24.45 22.81 21.81
N ASP A 572 24.98 23.25 20.66
CA ASP A 572 24.64 24.54 20.05
C ASP A 572 23.26 24.49 19.36
N SER A 573 22.38 25.46 19.67
CA SER A 573 21.06 25.63 19.03
C SER A 573 20.18 24.36 18.93
N PRO A 574 19.96 23.61 20.02
CA PRO A 574 19.15 22.40 20.00
C PRO A 574 17.68 22.75 19.72
N HIS A 575 17.06 22.02 18.79
CA HIS A 575 15.66 22.21 18.40
C HIS A 575 15.03 20.89 17.95
N ILE A 576 13.69 20.86 17.91
CA ILE A 576 12.91 19.68 17.53
C ILE A 576 12.71 19.66 16.01
N VAL A 577 12.91 18.48 15.41
CA VAL A 577 12.47 18.14 14.04
C VAL A 577 11.54 16.92 14.08
N GLY A 578 10.75 16.75 13.02
CA GLY A 578 9.88 15.58 12.85
C GLY A 578 9.97 15.02 11.44
N GLU A 579 10.02 13.70 11.32
CA GLU A 579 10.04 12.98 10.04
C GLU A 579 8.89 11.96 9.96
N VAL A 580 8.28 11.82 8.77
CA VAL A 580 7.31 10.75 8.45
C VAL A 580 7.95 9.74 7.50
N GLN A 581 8.00 8.47 7.93
CA GLN A 581 8.60 7.37 7.18
C GLN A 581 7.53 6.39 6.64
N PRO A 582 7.54 6.08 5.33
CA PRO A 582 6.67 5.08 4.72
C PRO A 582 7.26 3.67 4.84
N TYR A 583 6.43 2.69 5.20
CA TYR A 583 6.80 1.27 5.25
C TYR A 583 5.81 0.43 4.43
N THR A 584 6.30 -0.29 3.43
CA THR A 584 5.46 -1.05 2.47
C THR A 584 4.87 -2.31 3.09
N VAL A 585 3.58 -2.55 2.82
CA VAL A 585 2.87 -3.77 3.21
C VAL A 585 2.78 -4.71 2.00
N SER A 586 3.35 -5.90 2.10
CA SER A 586 3.46 -6.91 1.02
C SER A 586 3.03 -8.33 1.45
N HIS A 587 2.92 -8.58 2.76
CA HIS A 587 2.42 -9.77 3.43
C HIS A 587 1.06 -9.49 4.08
N ASP A 588 0.55 -10.42 4.90
CA ASP A 588 -0.87 -10.44 5.32
C ASP A 588 -1.84 -10.56 4.11
N VAL A 589 -1.36 -11.14 3.01
CA VAL A 589 -2.11 -11.23 1.75
C VAL A 589 -3.31 -12.15 1.91
N ALA A 590 -4.49 -11.61 1.65
CA ALA A 590 -5.75 -12.31 1.85
C ALA A 590 -6.15 -13.14 0.61
N ALA A 591 -6.69 -14.33 0.87
CA ALA A 591 -7.32 -15.15 -0.17
C ALA A 591 -8.55 -14.45 -0.80
N ARG A 592 -8.96 -14.90 -2.00
CA ARG A 592 -10.07 -14.33 -2.81
C ARG A 592 -11.34 -13.99 -2.02
N ALA A 593 -11.70 -14.73 -0.97
CA ALA A 593 -12.91 -14.46 -0.18
C ALA A 593 -12.84 -13.16 0.62
N TRP A 594 -11.64 -12.72 1.01
CA TRP A 594 -11.37 -11.60 1.92
C TRP A 594 -10.77 -10.36 1.23
N ALA A 595 -10.36 -10.48 -0.04
CA ALA A 595 -9.93 -9.33 -0.84
C ALA A 595 -11.12 -8.39 -1.16
N THR A 596 -10.84 -7.08 -1.26
CA THR A 596 -11.84 -6.06 -1.62
C THR A 596 -12.42 -6.31 -3.01
N LYS A 597 -13.74 -6.48 -3.08
CA LYS A 597 -14.50 -6.56 -4.34
C LYS A 597 -15.64 -5.54 -4.47
N ASP A 598 -15.92 -4.80 -3.40
CA ASP A 598 -16.89 -3.72 -3.49
C ASP A 598 -16.24 -2.49 -4.14
N CYS A 599 -16.76 -2.10 -5.30
CA CYS A 599 -16.33 -0.90 -6.00
C CYS A 599 -16.53 0.37 -5.14
N ALA A 600 -17.53 0.40 -4.26
CA ALA A 600 -17.79 1.56 -3.41
C ALA A 600 -16.56 1.92 -2.55
N SER A 601 -15.84 0.91 -2.04
CA SER A 601 -14.61 1.08 -1.23
C SER A 601 -13.54 1.99 -1.85
N CYS A 602 -13.55 2.17 -3.18
CA CYS A 602 -12.67 3.10 -3.87
C CYS A 602 -13.41 4.20 -4.65
N HIS A 603 -14.67 3.99 -5.05
CA HIS A 603 -15.41 4.89 -5.94
C HIS A 603 -16.47 5.79 -5.24
N SER A 604 -16.70 5.62 -3.93
CA SER A 604 -17.56 6.51 -3.12
C SER A 604 -16.85 7.80 -2.71
N GLU A 605 -17.57 8.72 -2.07
CA GLU A 605 -17.01 9.88 -1.36
C GLU A 605 -16.10 9.45 -0.19
N GLU A 606 -16.40 8.31 0.47
CA GLU A 606 -15.58 7.67 1.51
C GLU A 606 -14.51 6.71 0.92
N SER A 607 -13.81 7.15 -0.12
CA SER A 607 -12.83 6.32 -0.84
C SER A 607 -11.60 5.97 -0.02
N ARG A 608 -11.21 4.69 0.01
CA ARG A 608 -9.89 4.23 0.53
C ARG A 608 -8.68 4.84 -0.18
N VAL A 609 -8.85 5.44 -1.37
CA VAL A 609 -7.76 6.08 -2.12
C VAL A 609 -7.39 7.46 -1.52
N THR A 610 -8.32 8.13 -0.84
CA THR A 610 -8.15 9.47 -0.27
C THR A 610 -8.57 9.53 1.21
N ALA A 611 -8.78 8.36 1.82
CA ALA A 611 -9.06 8.22 3.24
C ALA A 611 -7.89 8.77 4.06
N PRO A 612 -8.14 9.68 5.02
CA PRO A 612 -7.09 10.18 5.90
C PRO A 612 -6.63 9.08 6.85
N ILE A 613 -5.36 9.10 7.22
CA ILE A 613 -4.79 8.27 8.28
C ILE A 613 -4.24 9.17 9.38
N GLN A 614 -4.49 8.83 10.65
CA GLN A 614 -3.80 9.47 11.77
C GLN A 614 -2.31 9.06 11.71
N ILE A 615 -1.41 10.03 11.73
CA ILE A 615 0.04 9.81 11.70
C ILE A 615 0.70 10.10 13.05
N ALA A 616 -0.01 10.77 13.96
CA ALA A 616 0.38 10.98 15.35
C ALA A 616 -0.80 11.45 16.20
N SER A 617 -0.72 11.21 17.50
CA SER A 617 -1.70 11.64 18.50
C SER A 617 -1.55 13.10 18.95
N TYR A 618 -0.35 13.69 18.79
CA TYR A 618 -0.03 15.10 19.02
C TYR A 618 1.27 15.48 18.29
N SER A 619 1.57 16.79 18.20
CA SER A 619 2.80 17.35 17.62
C SER A 619 3.66 18.00 18.71
N PRO A 620 4.84 17.43 19.04
CA PRO A 620 5.82 18.05 19.93
C PRO A 620 6.20 19.47 19.48
N GLY A 621 6.07 20.45 20.37
CA GLY A 621 6.35 21.87 20.10
C GLY A 621 5.45 22.52 19.04
N GLY A 622 4.41 21.83 18.55
CA GLY A 622 3.67 22.24 17.36
C GLY A 622 4.46 22.12 16.04
N ILE A 623 5.58 21.38 16.05
CA ILE A 623 6.40 21.12 14.86
C ILE A 623 5.70 20.09 13.95
N LEU A 624 5.27 20.54 12.77
CA LEU A 624 4.78 19.66 11.72
C LEU A 624 5.97 18.83 11.16
N PRO A 625 5.79 17.51 10.95
CA PRO A 625 6.84 16.65 10.44
C PRO A 625 6.94 16.76 8.90
N GLU A 626 8.14 16.56 8.36
CA GLU A 626 8.38 16.46 6.91
C GLU A 626 8.42 14.99 6.46
N PHE A 627 8.12 14.74 5.18
CA PHE A 627 8.30 13.40 4.61
C PHE A 627 9.76 13.16 4.22
N VAL A 628 10.24 11.94 4.47
CA VAL A 628 11.59 11.55 4.02
C VAL A 628 11.71 11.56 2.49
N LYS A 629 12.87 12.00 2.00
CA LYS A 629 13.12 12.27 0.57
C LYS A 629 13.72 11.09 -0.20
N ASP A 630 14.29 10.13 0.52
CA ASP A 630 14.91 8.90 0.02
C ASP A 630 13.92 7.74 -0.19
N SER A 631 12.71 8.06 -0.62
CA SER A 631 11.65 7.08 -0.86
C SER A 631 11.13 7.14 -2.30
N ASN A 632 10.76 5.97 -2.85
CA ASN A 632 10.05 5.86 -4.13
C ASN A 632 8.52 6.06 -3.99
N ILE A 633 8.08 6.64 -2.87
CA ILE A 633 6.68 6.95 -2.57
C ILE A 633 6.41 8.42 -2.85
N THR A 634 5.42 8.69 -3.71
CA THR A 634 4.99 10.06 -3.99
C THR A 634 3.94 10.50 -2.98
N PHE A 635 4.33 11.32 -2.02
CA PHE A 635 3.41 12.00 -1.11
C PHE A 635 2.66 13.11 -1.86
N ASN A 636 1.35 12.96 -1.96
CA ASN A 636 0.55 13.66 -2.99
C ASN A 636 -0.65 14.46 -2.44
N GLY A 637 -0.72 14.63 -1.11
CA GLY A 637 -1.75 15.35 -0.36
C GLY A 637 -1.18 15.99 0.90
N ASP A 638 -2.03 16.35 1.86
CA ASP A 638 -1.71 17.31 2.93
C ASP A 638 -1.66 16.68 4.33
N ILE A 639 -0.76 17.19 5.19
CA ILE A 639 -0.79 16.96 6.65
C ILE A 639 -1.60 18.10 7.29
N TYR A 640 -2.50 17.77 8.22
CA TYR A 640 -3.24 18.74 9.02
C TYR A 640 -3.41 18.27 10.47
N ILE A 641 -3.61 19.23 11.37
CA ILE A 641 -3.95 19.00 12.78
C ILE A 641 -5.47 19.04 12.90
N ALA A 642 -6.06 18.05 13.56
CA ALA A 642 -7.49 17.97 13.86
C ALA A 642 -7.86 18.74 15.14
N ASP A 643 -9.16 18.91 15.40
CA ASP A 643 -9.68 19.69 16.55
C ASP A 643 -9.28 19.11 17.92
N ASP A 644 -8.86 17.84 17.96
CA ASP A 644 -8.35 17.12 19.14
C ASP A 644 -6.82 17.23 19.32
N GLY A 645 -6.11 17.85 18.37
CA GLY A 645 -4.65 17.98 18.36
C GLY A 645 -3.90 16.87 17.63
N ALA A 646 -4.58 15.80 17.19
CA ALA A 646 -3.96 14.71 16.45
C ALA A 646 -3.61 15.13 15.01
N LEU A 647 -2.54 14.54 14.46
CA LEU A 647 -2.08 14.81 13.10
C LEU A 647 -2.62 13.75 12.16
N TYR A 648 -3.18 14.22 11.05
CA TYR A 648 -3.70 13.39 9.98
C TYR A 648 -2.99 13.71 8.67
N TYR A 649 -2.67 12.67 7.92
CA TYR A 649 -2.29 12.79 6.51
C TYR A 649 -3.45 12.37 5.62
N LYS A 650 -3.77 13.18 4.60
CA LYS A 650 -4.82 12.90 3.63
C LYS A 650 -4.27 12.92 2.20
N PRO A 651 -4.20 11.76 1.51
CA PRO A 651 -3.84 11.70 0.10
C PRO A 651 -4.79 12.49 -0.79
N ALA A 652 -4.28 12.95 -1.93
CA ALA A 652 -5.12 13.46 -3.01
C ALA A 652 -5.06 12.54 -4.25
N SER A 653 -6.20 12.33 -4.89
CA SER A 653 -6.33 11.54 -6.13
C SER A 653 -5.78 12.29 -7.35
N ILE A 654 -6.10 13.58 -7.46
CA ILE A 654 -5.95 14.37 -8.70
C ILE A 654 -4.49 14.70 -9.03
N SER A 655 -3.61 14.81 -8.03
CA SER A 655 -2.22 15.30 -8.16
C SER A 655 -1.31 14.41 -9.03
N GLN A 656 -1.66 13.15 -9.28
CA GLN A 656 -0.87 12.19 -10.06
C GLN A 656 -1.64 11.48 -11.19
N ASN A 657 -2.59 12.17 -11.85
CA ASN A 657 -3.47 11.60 -12.89
C ASN A 657 -4.38 10.43 -12.45
N ILE A 658 -4.49 10.15 -11.15
CA ILE A 658 -5.33 9.07 -10.60
C ILE A 658 -6.77 9.60 -10.43
N TYR A 659 -7.46 9.84 -11.55
CA TYR A 659 -8.87 10.23 -11.51
C TYR A 659 -9.78 9.03 -11.25
N VAL A 660 -10.35 8.99 -10.05
CA VAL A 660 -11.25 7.95 -9.54
C VAL A 660 -12.70 8.37 -9.79
N ARG A 661 -13.32 7.83 -10.85
CA ARG A 661 -14.73 8.09 -11.20
C ARG A 661 -15.66 7.84 -10.00
N GLY A 662 -16.64 8.72 -9.76
CA GLY A 662 -17.59 8.63 -8.65
C GLY A 662 -17.11 9.37 -7.39
N HIS A 663 -15.83 9.24 -7.06
CA HIS A 663 -15.16 10.02 -6.00
C HIS A 663 -14.78 11.42 -6.52
N ASP A 664 -13.96 11.46 -7.58
CA ASP A 664 -13.44 12.70 -8.14
C ASP A 664 -14.46 13.42 -9.00
N SER A 665 -14.64 14.71 -8.73
CA SER A 665 -15.49 15.60 -9.51
C SER A 665 -14.92 17.02 -9.51
N VAL A 666 -15.19 17.78 -10.57
CA VAL A 666 -14.78 19.18 -10.67
C VAL A 666 -15.97 20.04 -10.29
N GLU A 667 -15.98 20.49 -9.03
CA GLU A 667 -17.16 21.09 -8.39
C GLU A 667 -17.79 22.26 -9.17
N TRP A 668 -16.99 23.08 -9.87
CA TRP A 668 -17.51 24.18 -10.68
C TRP A 668 -18.28 23.70 -11.92
N VAL A 669 -17.92 22.55 -12.51
CA VAL A 669 -18.63 21.93 -13.64
C VAL A 669 -20.03 21.52 -13.21
N ASP A 670 -20.16 20.92 -12.03
CA ASP A 670 -21.46 20.51 -11.49
C ASP A 670 -22.28 21.71 -11.03
N LYS A 671 -21.69 22.69 -10.33
CA LYS A 671 -22.38 23.94 -9.97
C LYS A 671 -22.92 24.67 -11.22
N PHE A 672 -22.13 24.75 -12.29
CA PHE A 672 -22.54 25.35 -13.55
C PHE A 672 -23.61 24.53 -14.27
N GLY A 673 -23.46 23.20 -14.31
CA GLY A 673 -24.40 22.27 -14.92
C GLY A 673 -25.77 22.28 -14.24
N VAL A 674 -25.79 22.22 -12.91
CA VAL A 674 -27.02 22.35 -12.08
C VAL A 674 -27.66 23.72 -12.27
N LEU A 675 -26.88 24.81 -12.23
CA LEU A 675 -27.40 26.16 -12.45
C LEU A 675 -28.03 26.32 -13.85
N MET A 676 -27.41 25.76 -14.88
CA MET A 676 -27.94 25.74 -16.25
C MET A 676 -29.26 24.94 -16.31
N PHE A 677 -29.27 23.73 -15.76
CA PHE A 677 -30.43 22.84 -15.79
C PHE A 677 -31.62 23.45 -15.04
N VAL A 678 -31.41 23.95 -13.82
CA VAL A 678 -32.43 24.62 -13.00
C VAL A 678 -32.87 25.93 -13.65
N GLY A 679 -31.95 26.72 -14.23
CA GLY A 679 -32.26 27.95 -14.96
C GLY A 679 -33.17 27.69 -16.17
N VAL A 680 -32.89 26.64 -16.95
CA VAL A 680 -33.76 26.19 -18.04
C VAL A 680 -35.11 25.72 -17.50
N LEU A 681 -35.14 24.88 -16.45
CA LEU A 681 -36.37 24.36 -15.87
C LEU A 681 -37.30 25.47 -15.35
N LEU A 682 -36.74 26.45 -14.63
CA LEU A 682 -37.47 27.64 -14.16
C LEU A 682 -37.94 28.50 -15.34
N GLY A 683 -37.08 28.69 -16.35
CA GLY A 683 -37.42 29.43 -17.57
C GLY A 683 -38.61 28.82 -18.32
N VAL A 684 -38.60 27.51 -18.58
CA VAL A 684 -39.72 26.83 -19.25
C VAL A 684 -40.98 26.79 -18.39
N THR A 685 -40.83 26.64 -17.07
CA THR A 685 -41.98 26.64 -16.13
C THR A 685 -42.65 28.01 -16.09
N ALA A 686 -41.87 29.10 -15.96
CA ALA A 686 -42.38 30.47 -15.98
C ALA A 686 -43.02 30.81 -17.33
N HIS A 687 -42.36 30.45 -18.43
CA HIS A 687 -42.89 30.66 -19.78
C HIS A 687 -44.18 29.85 -20.02
N GLY A 688 -44.28 28.63 -19.50
CA GLY A 688 -45.48 27.80 -19.56
C GLY A 688 -46.62 28.38 -18.74
N ALA A 689 -46.35 28.80 -17.50
CA ALA A 689 -47.32 29.46 -16.63
C ALA A 689 -47.86 30.77 -17.24
N LEU A 690 -46.98 31.59 -17.83
CA LEU A 690 -47.36 32.81 -18.55
C LEU A 690 -48.22 32.50 -19.80
N ARG A 691 -47.94 31.42 -20.54
CA ARG A 691 -48.78 30.98 -21.67
C ARG A 691 -50.18 30.56 -21.19
N VAL A 692 -50.27 29.76 -20.12
CA VAL A 692 -51.57 29.34 -19.54
C VAL A 692 -52.35 30.56 -19.04
N TYR A 693 -51.70 31.47 -18.31
CA TYR A 693 -52.31 32.70 -17.82
C TYR A 693 -52.81 33.61 -18.96
N ALA A 694 -52.04 33.75 -20.05
CA ALA A 694 -52.46 34.49 -21.23
C ALA A 694 -53.66 33.82 -21.92
N ALA A 695 -53.64 32.50 -22.12
CA ALA A 695 -54.74 31.74 -22.73
C ALA A 695 -56.03 31.77 -21.89
N LEU A 696 -55.94 31.90 -20.57
CA LEU A 696 -57.10 32.07 -19.68
C LEU A 696 -57.71 33.49 -19.71
N ARG A 697 -56.98 34.50 -20.21
CA ARG A 697 -57.42 35.91 -20.26
C ARG A 697 -57.68 36.43 -21.68
N GLY A 698 -57.11 35.81 -22.70
CA GLY A 698 -57.28 36.19 -24.10
C GLY A 698 -58.54 35.59 -24.74
N PRO A 699 -58.99 36.15 -25.88
CA PRO A 699 -59.97 35.47 -26.73
C PRO A 699 -59.39 34.16 -27.28
N LYS A 700 -60.22 33.12 -27.41
CA LYS A 700 -59.82 31.87 -28.07
C LYS A 700 -59.68 32.11 -29.58
N VAL A 701 -58.44 32.24 -30.05
CA VAL A 701 -58.12 32.17 -31.48
C VAL A 701 -58.15 30.70 -31.91
N VAL A 702 -58.84 30.41 -33.01
CA VAL A 702 -58.90 29.09 -33.62
C VAL A 702 -58.30 29.23 -35.02
N HIS A 703 -57.11 28.66 -35.20
CA HIS A 703 -56.43 28.63 -36.50
C HIS A 703 -56.98 27.45 -37.31
N GLU A 704 -57.15 27.63 -38.62
CA GLU A 704 -57.57 26.54 -39.52
C GLU A 704 -56.41 25.57 -39.72
N THR A 705 -56.60 24.28 -39.40
CA THR A 705 -55.54 23.26 -39.50
C THR A 705 -55.83 22.23 -40.60
N LYS A 706 -54.76 21.63 -41.13
CA LYS A 706 -54.80 20.53 -42.09
C LYS A 706 -53.90 19.38 -41.65
N GLU A 707 -54.44 18.17 -41.64
CA GLU A 707 -53.71 16.94 -41.32
C GLU A 707 -52.79 16.52 -42.48
N ILE A 708 -51.50 16.29 -42.17
CA ILE A 708 -50.47 15.89 -43.14
C ILE A 708 -49.54 14.84 -42.51
N TYR A 709 -49.22 13.77 -43.25
CA TYR A 709 -48.23 12.78 -42.82
C TYR A 709 -46.82 13.39 -42.89
N MET A 710 -46.25 13.69 -41.71
CA MET A 710 -45.04 14.49 -41.52
C MET A 710 -43.80 13.62 -41.24
N TYR A 711 -43.95 12.57 -40.44
CA TYR A 711 -42.83 11.73 -39.98
C TYR A 711 -43.06 10.28 -40.35
N THR A 712 -42.11 9.68 -41.07
CA THR A 712 -42.11 8.28 -41.49
C THR A 712 -41.94 7.32 -40.30
N VAL A 713 -42.29 6.04 -40.48
CA VAL A 713 -42.11 5.01 -39.44
C VAL A 713 -40.65 4.92 -39.00
N TYR A 714 -39.71 5.01 -39.96
CA TYR A 714 -38.28 5.01 -39.69
C TYR A 714 -37.85 6.19 -38.81
N GLU A 715 -38.22 7.43 -39.18
CA GLU A 715 -37.89 8.63 -38.39
C GLU A 715 -38.42 8.53 -36.95
N ARG A 716 -39.64 7.99 -36.77
CA ARG A 716 -40.22 7.80 -35.44
C ARG A 716 -39.47 6.75 -34.62
N LEU A 717 -39.16 5.59 -35.19
CA LEU A 717 -38.40 4.55 -34.50
C LEU A 717 -36.97 5.01 -34.14
N TRP A 718 -36.27 5.65 -35.08
CA TRP A 718 -34.95 6.24 -34.86
C TRP A 718 -34.97 7.25 -33.72
N HIS A 719 -35.93 8.18 -33.75
CA HIS A 719 -36.09 9.21 -32.73
C HIS A 719 -36.35 8.61 -31.36
N TRP A 720 -37.37 7.76 -31.19
CA TRP A 720 -37.72 7.22 -29.87
C TRP A 720 -36.64 6.31 -29.29
N LEU A 721 -35.95 5.53 -30.12
CA LEU A 721 -34.77 4.77 -29.68
C LEU A 721 -33.66 5.71 -29.18
N GLN A 722 -33.39 6.80 -29.90
CA GLN A 722 -32.43 7.82 -29.50
C GLN A 722 -32.85 8.54 -28.20
N THR A 723 -34.12 8.91 -28.04
CA THR A 723 -34.65 9.54 -26.83
C THR A 723 -34.47 8.63 -25.61
N ILE A 724 -34.90 7.36 -25.72
CA ILE A 724 -34.81 6.40 -24.61
C ILE A 724 -33.35 6.13 -24.25
N ALA A 725 -32.48 5.91 -25.24
CA ALA A 725 -31.06 5.68 -25.00
C ALA A 725 -30.39 6.87 -24.30
N ILE A 726 -30.63 8.11 -24.76
CA ILE A 726 -30.05 9.32 -24.15
C ILE A 726 -30.57 9.54 -22.72
N VAL A 727 -31.86 9.37 -22.45
CA VAL A 727 -32.41 9.52 -21.10
C VAL A 727 -31.83 8.49 -20.12
N LEU A 728 -31.70 7.23 -20.54
CA LEU A 728 -31.08 6.19 -19.74
C LEU A 728 -29.57 6.40 -19.58
N LEU A 729 -28.88 6.96 -20.57
CA LEU A 729 -27.46 7.35 -20.47
C LEU A 729 -27.23 8.48 -19.48
N LEU A 730 -28.10 9.51 -19.46
CA LEU A 730 -28.03 10.58 -18.47
C LEU A 730 -28.27 10.04 -17.05
N PHE A 731 -29.26 9.16 -16.88
CA PHE A 731 -29.55 8.54 -15.59
C PHE A 731 -28.39 7.66 -15.08
N THR A 732 -27.90 6.73 -15.91
CA THR A 732 -26.76 5.87 -15.55
C THR A 732 -25.46 6.66 -15.39
N GLY A 733 -25.24 7.71 -16.19
CA GLY A 733 -24.09 8.61 -16.06
C GLY A 733 -24.11 9.40 -14.75
N MET A 734 -25.30 9.85 -14.31
CA MET A 734 -25.46 10.51 -13.01
C MET A 734 -25.14 9.57 -11.84
N ILE A 735 -25.54 8.30 -11.92
CA ILE A 735 -25.18 7.28 -10.92
C ILE A 735 -23.67 7.01 -10.91
N ILE A 736 -23.01 6.95 -12.08
CA ILE A 736 -21.55 6.76 -12.17
C ILE A 736 -20.79 7.99 -11.63
N HIS A 737 -21.35 9.19 -11.79
CA HIS A 737 -20.75 10.45 -11.33
C HIS A 737 -20.92 10.70 -9.84
N LYS A 738 -22.03 10.24 -9.23
CA LYS A 738 -22.32 10.33 -7.79
C LYS A 738 -22.95 9.04 -7.24
N PRO A 739 -22.16 7.97 -7.04
CA PRO A 739 -22.69 6.65 -6.69
C PRO A 739 -23.44 6.62 -5.34
N ASP A 740 -22.97 7.36 -4.34
CA ASP A 740 -23.55 7.31 -2.98
C ASP A 740 -24.96 7.89 -2.91
N SER A 741 -25.29 8.84 -3.81
CA SER A 741 -26.67 9.33 -4.00
C SER A 741 -27.64 8.24 -4.51
N PHE A 742 -27.11 7.11 -4.96
CA PHE A 742 -27.84 6.05 -5.67
C PHE A 742 -27.42 4.62 -5.24
N GLY A 743 -26.99 4.43 -3.99
CA GLY A 743 -26.45 3.16 -3.46
C GLY A 743 -27.33 1.90 -3.57
N MET A 744 -28.57 2.00 -4.06
CA MET A 744 -29.39 0.85 -4.44
C MET A 744 -28.94 0.15 -5.75
N PHE A 745 -28.05 0.77 -6.54
CA PHE A 745 -27.57 0.22 -7.81
C PHE A 745 -26.10 -0.19 -7.71
N GLY A 746 -25.79 -1.44 -8.09
CA GLY A 746 -24.41 -1.93 -8.13
C GLY A 746 -23.57 -1.22 -9.20
N PHE A 747 -22.52 -0.50 -8.78
CA PHE A 747 -21.70 0.37 -9.63
C PHE A 747 -21.20 -0.29 -10.93
N SER A 748 -20.61 -1.49 -10.82
CA SER A 748 -20.15 -2.28 -11.98
C SER A 748 -21.27 -2.54 -13.00
N GLY A 749 -22.47 -2.91 -12.53
CA GLY A 749 -23.64 -3.15 -13.38
C GLY A 749 -24.10 -1.89 -14.10
N VAL A 750 -24.09 -0.73 -13.43
CA VAL A 750 -24.45 0.55 -14.04
C VAL A 750 -23.46 0.95 -15.13
N VAL A 751 -22.15 0.77 -14.89
CA VAL A 751 -21.09 1.03 -15.89
C VAL A 751 -21.28 0.14 -17.14
N ILE A 752 -21.61 -1.14 -16.97
CA ILE A 752 -21.89 -2.06 -18.08
C ILE A 752 -23.13 -1.59 -18.86
N VAL A 753 -24.23 -1.28 -18.18
CA VAL A 753 -25.47 -0.80 -18.82
C VAL A 753 -25.24 0.51 -19.57
N HIS A 754 -24.49 1.45 -19.00
CA HIS A 754 -24.12 2.71 -19.66
C HIS A 754 -23.36 2.46 -20.97
N ASN A 755 -22.34 1.59 -20.96
CA ASN A 755 -21.57 1.22 -22.15
C ASN A 755 -22.43 0.55 -23.24
N ILE A 756 -23.37 -0.31 -22.85
CA ILE A 756 -24.31 -0.96 -23.80
C ILE A 756 -25.22 0.08 -24.44
N LEU A 757 -25.81 0.99 -23.64
CA LEU A 757 -26.66 2.06 -24.14
C LEU A 757 -25.90 3.04 -25.06
N ALA A 758 -24.65 3.35 -24.72
CA ALA A 758 -23.77 4.20 -25.55
C ALA A 758 -23.48 3.54 -26.90
N THR A 759 -23.25 2.21 -26.90
CA THR A 759 -23.05 1.44 -28.13
C THR A 759 -24.32 1.42 -28.99
N ILE A 760 -25.50 1.21 -28.39
CA ILE A 760 -26.79 1.27 -29.09
C ILE A 760 -27.02 2.66 -29.71
N LEU A 761 -26.75 3.73 -28.95
CA LEU A 761 -26.87 5.11 -29.43
C LEU A 761 -25.89 5.39 -30.58
N ALA A 762 -24.64 4.96 -30.48
CA ALA A 762 -23.63 5.14 -31.53
C ALA A 762 -24.00 4.42 -32.84
N VAL A 763 -24.48 3.17 -32.75
CA VAL A 763 -24.98 2.42 -33.92
C VAL A 763 -26.21 3.09 -34.53
N ASN A 764 -27.17 3.52 -33.71
CA ASN A 764 -28.37 4.23 -34.18
C ASN A 764 -28.02 5.57 -34.86
N ALA A 765 -27.07 6.32 -34.32
CA ALA A 765 -26.56 7.56 -34.91
C ALA A 765 -25.83 7.31 -36.24
N ALA A 766 -24.99 6.27 -36.32
CA ALA A 766 -24.29 5.90 -37.56
C ALA A 766 -25.24 5.46 -38.68
N LEU A 767 -26.23 4.62 -38.37
CA LEU A 767 -27.28 4.21 -39.31
C LEU A 767 -28.12 5.41 -39.77
N SER A 768 -28.42 6.34 -38.86
CA SER A 768 -29.14 7.57 -39.20
C SER A 768 -28.34 8.50 -40.10
N LEU A 769 -27.05 8.69 -39.83
CA LEU A 769 -26.16 9.47 -40.70
C LEU A 769 -26.09 8.85 -42.10
N PHE A 770 -25.92 7.52 -42.20
CA PHE A 770 -25.96 6.81 -43.47
C PHE A 770 -27.29 7.01 -44.21
N PHE A 771 -28.43 6.87 -43.53
CA PHE A 771 -29.75 7.07 -44.12
C PHE A 771 -29.94 8.50 -44.67
N HIS A 772 -29.60 9.53 -43.88
CA HIS A 772 -29.77 10.93 -44.28
C HIS A 772 -28.81 11.37 -45.40
N LEU A 773 -27.63 10.75 -45.49
CA LEU A 773 -26.70 10.93 -46.61
C LEU A 773 -27.20 10.22 -47.88
N ALA A 774 -27.66 8.97 -47.77
CA ALA A 774 -28.13 8.17 -48.91
C ALA A 774 -29.47 8.66 -49.50
N SER A 775 -30.38 9.16 -48.65
CA SER A 775 -31.66 9.75 -49.07
C SER A 775 -31.55 11.20 -49.54
N GLY A 776 -30.44 11.88 -49.24
CA GLY A 776 -30.28 13.33 -49.45
C GLY A 776 -31.05 14.22 -48.46
N GLU A 777 -31.77 13.64 -47.48
CA GLU A 777 -32.55 14.38 -46.49
C GLU A 777 -31.69 15.22 -45.53
N ILE A 778 -30.37 15.01 -45.49
CA ILE A 778 -29.41 15.87 -44.76
C ILE A 778 -29.56 17.37 -45.10
N GLN A 779 -30.04 17.72 -46.30
CA GLN A 779 -30.32 19.11 -46.69
C GLN A 779 -31.37 19.82 -45.80
N GLN A 780 -32.23 19.08 -45.10
CA GLN A 780 -33.23 19.64 -44.19
C GLN A 780 -32.61 20.27 -42.92
N TYR A 781 -31.40 19.85 -42.55
CA TYR A 781 -30.68 20.27 -41.36
C TYR A 781 -29.62 21.36 -41.61
N LEU A 782 -29.35 21.71 -42.87
CA LEU A 782 -28.36 22.72 -43.24
C LEU A 782 -29.01 24.12 -43.36
N PRO A 783 -28.52 25.13 -42.61
CA PRO A 783 -28.96 26.51 -42.76
C PRO A 783 -28.74 27.06 -44.17
N ARG A 784 -29.72 27.77 -44.73
CA ARG A 784 -29.54 28.50 -46.00
C ARG A 784 -28.89 29.87 -45.72
N PRO A 785 -27.73 30.22 -46.31
CA PRO A 785 -26.96 31.39 -45.89
C PRO A 785 -27.59 32.77 -46.14
N ARG A 786 -28.64 32.88 -46.97
CA ARG A 786 -29.37 34.15 -47.20
C ARG A 786 -30.63 34.23 -46.32
N GLY A 787 -30.76 35.33 -45.57
CA GLY A 787 -31.95 35.65 -44.75
C GLY A 787 -32.10 34.89 -43.43
N PHE A 788 -31.17 33.98 -43.10
CA PHE A 788 -31.28 33.12 -41.92
C PHE A 788 -31.27 33.88 -40.58
N PHE A 789 -30.46 34.94 -40.47
CA PHE A 789 -30.39 35.77 -39.26
C PHE A 789 -31.72 36.50 -39.00
N ASP A 790 -32.32 37.11 -40.02
CA ASP A 790 -33.62 37.80 -39.90
C ASP A 790 -34.74 36.82 -39.53
N GLN A 791 -34.73 35.64 -40.15
CA GLN A 791 -35.68 34.56 -39.84
C GLN A 791 -35.51 34.06 -38.39
N THR A 792 -34.28 33.94 -37.91
CA THR A 792 -33.96 33.56 -36.53
C THR A 792 -34.44 34.62 -35.54
N ILE A 793 -34.17 35.91 -35.79
CA ILE A 793 -34.66 37.03 -34.96
C ILE A 793 -36.19 37.05 -34.93
N THR A 794 -36.85 36.76 -36.06
CA THR A 794 -38.31 36.71 -36.16
C THR A 794 -38.90 35.57 -35.32
N GLN A 795 -38.31 34.36 -35.40
CA GLN A 795 -38.70 33.23 -34.55
C GLN A 795 -38.47 33.53 -33.05
N THR A 796 -37.37 34.18 -32.70
CA THR A 796 -37.08 34.58 -31.31
C THR A 796 -38.11 35.59 -30.79
N LYS A 797 -38.48 36.60 -31.59
CA LYS A 797 -39.54 37.56 -31.24
C LYS A 797 -40.90 36.90 -31.05
N PHE A 798 -41.22 35.88 -31.86
CA PHE A 798 -42.43 35.09 -31.69
C PHE A 798 -42.46 34.37 -30.34
N TYR A 799 -41.42 33.61 -29.99
CA TYR A 799 -41.38 32.91 -28.70
C TYR A 799 -41.37 33.87 -27.50
N LEU A 800 -40.63 34.99 -27.57
CA LEU A 800 -40.56 35.95 -26.47
C LEU A 800 -41.82 36.82 -26.30
N LYS A 801 -42.69 36.94 -27.31
CA LYS A 801 -43.82 37.90 -27.30
C LYS A 801 -45.06 37.47 -28.07
N GLY A 802 -44.91 36.99 -29.30
CA GLY A 802 -46.04 36.66 -30.18
C GLY A 802 -46.90 35.49 -29.68
N ILE A 803 -46.25 34.45 -29.15
CA ILE A 803 -46.93 33.26 -28.60
C ILE A 803 -47.86 33.58 -27.41
N PHE A 804 -47.59 34.65 -26.66
CA PHE A 804 -48.45 35.10 -25.55
C PHE A 804 -49.69 35.87 -26.02
N LYS A 805 -49.75 36.25 -27.30
CA LYS A 805 -50.88 36.98 -27.90
C LYS A 805 -51.76 36.09 -28.80
N GLY A 806 -51.33 34.88 -29.12
CA GLY A 806 -51.95 34.07 -30.17
C GLY A 806 -51.71 34.63 -31.58
N GLU A 807 -50.55 35.24 -31.83
CA GLU A 807 -50.08 35.51 -33.20
C GLU A 807 -49.80 34.16 -33.91
N ASP A 808 -49.99 34.07 -35.23
CA ASP A 808 -49.70 32.85 -36.01
C ASP A 808 -48.21 32.49 -35.95
N HIS A 809 -47.87 31.20 -36.12
CA HIS A 809 -46.45 30.80 -36.14
C HIS A 809 -45.74 31.37 -37.39
N PRO A 810 -44.58 32.05 -37.26
CA PRO A 810 -43.97 32.82 -38.36
C PRO A 810 -43.38 31.98 -39.50
N PHE A 811 -43.46 30.65 -39.43
CA PHE A 811 -43.00 29.73 -40.46
C PHE A 811 -43.91 28.52 -40.54
N GLU A 812 -44.42 28.25 -41.74
CA GLU A 812 -45.13 27.03 -42.09
C GLU A 812 -44.20 25.81 -42.02
N LYS A 813 -44.65 24.72 -41.40
CA LYS A 813 -44.02 23.41 -41.54
C LYS A 813 -44.48 22.75 -42.84
N THR A 814 -43.56 22.17 -43.59
CA THR A 814 -43.89 21.29 -44.72
C THR A 814 -43.06 20.01 -44.66
N VAL A 815 -43.48 18.96 -45.37
CA VAL A 815 -42.74 17.68 -45.41
C VAL A 815 -41.27 17.84 -45.85
N LYS A 816 -40.96 18.88 -46.65
CA LYS A 816 -39.59 19.22 -47.09
C LYS A 816 -38.87 20.26 -46.20
N LYS A 817 -39.58 20.88 -45.24
CA LYS A 817 -39.06 21.88 -44.30
C LYS A 817 -39.78 21.69 -42.96
N LYS A 818 -39.38 20.64 -42.24
CA LYS A 818 -39.99 20.22 -40.95
C LYS A 818 -39.56 21.08 -39.75
N LEU A 819 -38.49 21.87 -39.92
CA LEU A 819 -37.79 22.59 -38.86
C LEU A 819 -37.91 24.11 -39.04
N ASN A 820 -38.16 24.84 -37.95
CA ASN A 820 -38.05 26.29 -37.91
C ASN A 820 -36.56 26.75 -37.79
N PRO A 821 -36.22 28.02 -38.01
CA PRO A 821 -34.81 28.48 -38.02
C PRO A 821 -34.05 28.20 -36.71
N LEU A 822 -34.67 28.44 -35.55
CA LEU A 822 -34.05 28.13 -34.24
C LEU A 822 -33.83 26.62 -34.05
N GLN A 823 -34.80 25.81 -34.47
CA GLN A 823 -34.67 24.35 -34.47
C GLN A 823 -33.54 23.90 -35.40
N GLN A 824 -33.38 24.50 -36.59
CA GLN A 824 -32.25 24.19 -37.47
C GLN A 824 -30.89 24.49 -36.81
N ILE A 825 -30.73 25.64 -36.12
CA ILE A 825 -29.51 25.92 -35.32
C ILE A 825 -29.31 24.85 -34.25
N THR A 826 -30.38 24.53 -33.52
CA THR A 826 -30.35 23.60 -32.38
C THR A 826 -29.98 22.19 -32.82
N TYR A 827 -30.64 21.64 -33.85
CA TYR A 827 -30.33 20.32 -34.41
C TYR A 827 -28.96 20.30 -35.09
N PHE A 828 -28.53 21.37 -35.76
CA PHE A 828 -27.18 21.47 -36.29
C PHE A 828 -26.14 21.35 -35.15
N GLY A 829 -26.31 22.14 -34.08
CA GLY A 829 -25.43 22.09 -32.89
C GLY A 829 -25.46 20.73 -32.19
N ILE A 830 -26.62 20.08 -32.07
CA ILE A 830 -26.71 18.77 -31.41
C ILE A 830 -26.07 17.68 -32.26
N LEU A 831 -26.47 17.54 -33.53
CA LEU A 831 -26.04 16.43 -34.37
C LEU A 831 -24.58 16.55 -34.83
N ASN A 832 -24.04 17.77 -34.94
CA ASN A 832 -22.68 18.01 -35.43
C ASN A 832 -21.69 18.48 -34.36
N VAL A 833 -22.15 18.88 -33.16
CA VAL A 833 -21.27 19.31 -32.06
C VAL A 833 -21.52 18.49 -30.79
N LEU A 834 -22.67 18.62 -30.13
CA LEU A 834 -22.88 17.99 -28.81
C LEU A 834 -22.83 16.45 -28.86
N LEU A 835 -23.59 15.81 -29.77
CA LEU A 835 -23.64 14.35 -29.86
C LEU A 835 -22.29 13.75 -30.29
N PRO A 836 -21.57 14.30 -31.28
CA PRO A 836 -20.19 13.92 -31.55
C PRO A 836 -19.25 14.14 -30.37
N LEU A 837 -19.33 15.26 -29.64
CA LEU A 837 -18.48 15.49 -28.47
C LEU A 837 -18.74 14.48 -27.34
N GLN A 838 -20.01 14.20 -27.01
CA GLN A 838 -20.36 13.18 -26.01
C GLN A 838 -19.86 11.78 -26.45
N GLY A 839 -20.05 11.45 -27.73
CA GLY A 839 -19.59 10.18 -28.29
C GLY A 839 -18.07 10.03 -28.29
N ILE A 840 -17.33 11.03 -28.77
CA ILE A 840 -15.86 11.03 -28.81
C ILE A 840 -15.29 10.96 -27.39
N THR A 841 -15.77 11.78 -26.46
CA THR A 841 -15.29 11.77 -25.06
C THR A 841 -15.61 10.44 -24.36
N GLY A 842 -16.80 9.88 -24.57
CA GLY A 842 -17.18 8.55 -24.05
C GLY A 842 -16.31 7.44 -24.63
N ILE A 843 -16.04 7.45 -25.94
CA ILE A 843 -15.13 6.51 -26.61
C ILE A 843 -13.70 6.65 -26.09
N MET A 844 -13.21 7.87 -25.82
CA MET A 844 -11.88 8.09 -25.26
C MET A 844 -11.77 7.61 -23.81
N ILE A 845 -12.81 7.77 -22.99
CA ILE A 845 -12.86 7.26 -21.61
C ILE A 845 -12.94 5.73 -21.62
N TRP A 846 -13.81 5.13 -22.44
CA TRP A 846 -13.93 3.67 -22.59
C TRP A 846 -12.67 3.04 -23.17
N GLY A 847 -12.06 3.71 -24.15
CA GLY A 847 -10.84 3.30 -24.82
C GLY A 847 -9.55 3.61 -24.03
N ALA A 848 -9.63 4.25 -22.87
CA ALA A 848 -8.44 4.65 -22.10
C ALA A 848 -7.53 3.47 -21.72
N GLN A 849 -8.10 2.27 -21.51
CA GLN A 849 -7.32 1.04 -21.28
C GLN A 849 -6.62 0.52 -22.54
N ARG A 850 -7.16 0.80 -23.73
CA ARG A 850 -6.69 0.26 -25.02
C ARG A 850 -5.77 1.23 -25.77
N TRP A 851 -5.93 2.53 -25.53
CA TRP A 851 -5.18 3.61 -26.14
C TRP A 851 -4.67 4.62 -25.09
N PRO A 852 -3.97 4.18 -24.03
CA PRO A 852 -3.61 5.04 -22.89
C PRO A 852 -2.78 6.26 -23.32
N VAL A 853 -1.85 6.09 -24.25
CA VAL A 853 -1.01 7.19 -24.81
C VAL A 853 -1.85 8.27 -25.49
N LEU A 854 -2.93 7.89 -26.18
CA LEU A 854 -3.82 8.86 -26.84
C LEU A 854 -4.72 9.58 -25.81
N ALA A 855 -5.24 8.85 -24.81
CA ALA A 855 -5.99 9.45 -23.72
C ALA A 855 -5.14 10.44 -22.91
N ALA A 856 -3.90 10.08 -22.57
CA ALA A 856 -2.95 10.95 -21.87
C ALA A 856 -2.64 12.24 -22.67
N LYS A 857 -2.44 12.14 -24.00
CA LYS A 857 -2.24 13.31 -24.87
C LYS A 857 -3.45 14.26 -24.93
N LEU A 858 -4.65 13.79 -24.56
CA LEU A 858 -5.86 14.60 -24.44
C LEU A 858 -6.17 14.99 -22.98
N GLY A 859 -5.16 15.01 -22.11
CA GLY A 859 -5.29 15.41 -20.69
C GLY A 859 -5.77 14.31 -19.75
N GLY A 860 -5.82 13.05 -20.21
CA GLY A 860 -6.18 11.90 -19.39
C GLY A 860 -7.61 11.94 -18.85
N LEU A 861 -7.90 11.08 -17.88
CA LEU A 861 -9.19 11.09 -17.18
C LEU A 861 -9.48 12.41 -16.43
N PRO A 862 -8.49 13.10 -15.79
CA PRO A 862 -8.74 14.38 -15.12
C PRO A 862 -9.36 15.47 -16.02
N LEU A 863 -9.08 15.46 -17.34
CA LEU A 863 -9.72 16.37 -18.29
C LEU A 863 -10.94 15.75 -18.99
N LEU A 864 -10.82 14.49 -19.43
CA LEU A 864 -11.86 13.83 -20.23
C LEU A 864 -13.16 13.63 -19.46
N ALA A 865 -13.11 13.21 -18.20
CA ALA A 865 -14.31 12.92 -17.41
C ALA A 865 -15.12 14.18 -17.06
N PRO A 866 -14.53 15.27 -16.50
CA PRO A 866 -15.27 16.51 -16.26
C PRO A 866 -15.84 17.12 -17.55
N PHE A 867 -15.13 17.03 -18.67
CA PHE A 867 -15.64 17.51 -19.95
C PHE A 867 -16.81 16.66 -20.48
N HIS A 868 -16.77 15.34 -20.30
CA HIS A 868 -17.89 14.44 -20.63
C HIS A 868 -19.14 14.75 -19.77
N THR A 869 -18.95 15.03 -18.47
CA THR A 869 -20.02 15.45 -17.55
C THR A 869 -20.58 16.83 -17.92
N LEU A 870 -19.74 17.79 -18.32
CA LEU A 870 -20.19 19.11 -18.79
C LEU A 870 -21.09 19.02 -20.03
N VAL A 871 -20.71 18.21 -21.03
CA VAL A 871 -21.53 18.02 -22.24
C VAL A 871 -22.84 17.26 -21.88
N ALA A 872 -22.81 16.34 -20.91
CA ALA A 872 -24.01 15.68 -20.41
C ALA A 872 -24.99 16.65 -19.73
N TRP A 873 -24.50 17.60 -18.92
CA TRP A 873 -25.33 18.67 -18.32
C TRP A 873 -25.99 19.57 -19.38
N ILE A 874 -25.26 19.90 -20.45
CA ILE A 874 -25.81 20.66 -21.59
C ILE A 874 -26.90 19.83 -22.30
N PHE A 875 -26.69 18.52 -22.49
CA PHE A 875 -27.69 17.61 -23.05
C PHE A 875 -28.96 17.50 -22.20
N GLY A 876 -28.83 17.30 -20.89
CA GLY A 876 -29.97 17.25 -19.97
C GLY A 876 -30.78 18.55 -20.01
N SER A 877 -30.10 19.68 -20.00
CA SER A 877 -30.72 21.01 -20.13
C SER A 877 -31.44 21.19 -21.48
N PHE A 878 -30.83 20.72 -22.58
CA PHE A 878 -31.47 20.71 -23.90
C PHE A 878 -32.74 19.86 -23.90
N ILE A 879 -32.76 18.67 -23.30
CA ILE A 879 -33.95 17.79 -23.31
C ILE A 879 -35.15 18.47 -22.63
N ILE A 880 -34.93 19.14 -21.49
CA ILE A 880 -36.00 19.90 -20.81
C ILE A 880 -36.57 21.00 -21.72
N MET A 881 -35.70 21.79 -22.37
CA MET A 881 -36.11 22.82 -23.33
C MET A 881 -36.82 22.22 -24.55
N HIS A 882 -36.32 21.11 -25.09
CA HIS A 882 -36.84 20.43 -26.26
C HIS A 882 -38.25 19.91 -26.02
N VAL A 883 -38.44 19.12 -24.95
CA VAL A 883 -39.75 18.59 -24.56
C VAL A 883 -40.73 19.73 -24.33
N TYR A 884 -40.31 20.81 -23.66
CA TYR A 884 -41.15 22.00 -23.50
C TYR A 884 -41.57 22.62 -24.84
N LEU A 885 -40.65 22.78 -25.80
CA LEU A 885 -40.95 23.32 -27.12
C LEU A 885 -41.91 22.42 -27.94
N THR A 886 -42.01 21.12 -27.66
CA THR A 886 -43.07 20.29 -28.30
C THR A 886 -44.49 20.69 -27.87
N THR A 887 -44.63 21.37 -26.72
CA THR A 887 -45.92 21.87 -26.19
C THR A 887 -46.32 23.26 -26.72
N THR A 888 -45.54 23.85 -27.63
CA THR A 888 -45.83 25.18 -28.21
C THR A 888 -46.66 25.14 -29.50
N GLY A 889 -47.24 23.98 -29.85
CA GLY A 889 -48.20 23.85 -30.95
C GLY A 889 -49.63 24.28 -30.57
N HIS A 890 -50.56 24.12 -31.52
CA HIS A 890 -51.99 24.45 -31.40
C HIS A 890 -52.68 23.70 -30.24
N THR A 891 -52.19 22.51 -29.85
CA THR A 891 -52.44 21.91 -28.53
C THR A 891 -51.12 21.54 -27.83
N PRO A 892 -51.10 21.41 -26.49
CA PRO A 892 -49.90 21.00 -25.74
C PRO A 892 -49.36 19.61 -26.11
N MET A 893 -50.16 18.75 -26.75
CA MET A 893 -49.78 17.38 -27.13
C MET A 893 -49.56 17.20 -28.63
N ALA A 894 -49.91 18.18 -29.47
CA ALA A 894 -49.82 18.10 -30.93
C ALA A 894 -48.45 17.61 -31.44
N GLY A 895 -47.36 18.24 -30.98
CA GLY A 895 -46.00 17.86 -31.39
C GLY A 895 -45.61 16.44 -30.95
N ILE A 896 -46.08 16.01 -29.78
CA ILE A 896 -45.81 14.68 -29.23
C ILE A 896 -46.62 13.62 -30.00
N GLN A 897 -47.92 13.87 -30.23
CA GLN A 897 -48.80 12.99 -31.01
C GLN A 897 -48.30 12.83 -32.44
N SER A 898 -47.85 13.91 -33.08
CA SER A 898 -47.22 13.86 -34.40
C SER A 898 -45.98 12.97 -34.43
N MET A 899 -45.14 13.04 -33.39
CA MET A 899 -43.94 12.19 -33.29
C MET A 899 -44.22 10.73 -32.89
N ILE A 900 -45.44 10.40 -32.43
CA ILE A 900 -45.88 9.02 -32.16
C ILE A 900 -46.60 8.43 -33.39
N MET A 901 -47.59 9.15 -33.92
CA MET A 901 -48.50 8.67 -34.97
C MET A 901 -47.98 8.92 -36.39
N GLY A 902 -47.18 9.98 -36.58
CA GLY A 902 -46.64 10.42 -37.87
C GLY A 902 -47.44 11.49 -38.60
N TRP A 903 -48.64 11.83 -38.12
CA TRP A 903 -49.52 12.84 -38.70
C TRP A 903 -49.46 14.14 -37.89
N ASP A 904 -49.25 15.29 -38.54
CA ASP A 904 -49.22 16.62 -37.92
C ASP A 904 -50.41 17.45 -38.43
N GLU A 905 -51.02 18.26 -37.55
CA GLU A 905 -52.06 19.24 -37.91
C GLU A 905 -51.40 20.61 -38.08
N ILE A 906 -51.31 21.09 -39.33
CA ILE A 906 -50.57 22.30 -39.70
C ILE A 906 -51.52 23.46 -39.96
N GLU A 907 -51.22 24.65 -39.41
CA GLU A 907 -51.96 25.90 -39.66
C GLU A 907 -51.91 26.29 -41.15
N VAL A 908 -53.07 26.66 -41.71
CA VAL A 908 -53.20 27.07 -43.11
C VAL A 908 -52.89 28.56 -43.24
N HIS A 909 -51.68 28.90 -43.69
CA HIS A 909 -51.31 30.28 -43.96
C HIS A 909 -51.90 30.77 -45.29
N SER A 910 -52.65 31.89 -45.26
CA SER A 910 -53.11 32.55 -46.47
C SER A 910 -51.96 33.28 -47.16
N HIS A 911 -51.38 32.67 -48.20
CA HIS A 911 -50.43 33.35 -49.08
C HIS A 911 -51.12 34.48 -49.86
N ASN A 912 -50.98 35.72 -49.38
CA ASN A 912 -51.08 36.88 -50.27
C ASN A 912 -49.91 36.82 -51.25
N GLN A 913 -50.24 36.58 -52.52
CA GLN A 913 -49.30 36.73 -53.63
C GLN A 913 -49.06 38.22 -53.89
N GLU A 914 -47.84 38.69 -53.61
CA GLU A 914 -47.24 39.81 -54.31
C GLU A 914 -45.85 39.34 -54.81
N GLU A 915 -45.51 39.73 -56.05
CA GLU A 915 -44.40 39.18 -56.87
C GLU A 915 -42.99 39.61 -56.44
#